data_AF-A0A368TJC3-F1
#
_entry.id   AF-A0A368TJC3-F1
#
_cell.length_a   1.000
_cell.length_b   1.000
_cell.length_c   1.000
_cell.angle_alpha   90.00
_cell.angle_beta   90.00
_cell.angle_gamma   90.00
#
_symmetry.space_group_name_H-M   'P 1'
#
loop_
_entity.id
_entity.type
_entity.pdbx_description
1 polymer ?
#
loop_
_entity_poly.entity_id
_entity_poly.type
_entity_poly.pdbx_seq_one_letter_code
_entity_poly.pdbx_strand_id
1 'polypeptide(L)'
;METRGKVFAVAITVMLLIVLTVNVVSAGSPGKGSVKMPVVQKAEPDPPEPYSHGPQKVKLNPPKPMAFPDDRLLDQIIYDDAVAENAYYMFDALNGFAVRFTPSSYPIDIISARFCFWPENCTHREFAVYVYDDDGTDGEPSTPLGGPIYYNATELGWCTVDLTELGITIAEGDFYILYQQLVDGPDCEALCYDCTSPHEGRSWDYDGTSDKWYLWGEDEDYMIRCVVDDSNVGSANWTFMVYLDGDNTLEADAIDDFIEMSSVGSSSAVNIVVQFDRIPDYDARYGDWTGCKRFNVTAGLTPTAANATTDLGECNMGDPNTLADFVTWTTTYFTADNYALILWNRGSGWKNRVPCDDSAVKRGVCYDATSGGDYLTPQETEDALAGKDVDLLGYDASLMHMVEVVYQVMTDADVSVGSEDLKSTSGWPYDTILADLTATPAMIPLDLGTVIVQRYKDFYGTGGEETQSAVDNSVLAGLVTAIDDLADALIAEINAGNQTDVQDARTTTVQIYYDYYIDLYRFAQKIEIEVPGAALEAQAVMANIDIAVYDEMHGSYVPHEHGLSIYFPLTQDDYSATYDSTAFAIDTHWDEFLRLYYNGAPPPPPDGDDVGVFRDGQWILQSGNPPGSVIYRFNFGNPTDIPVTGDWDGNGEYTIGVYRNGEWILRNDKSAGTADYRFNFGNPTDIPITGDWDGDGEDTIGVYRNGEWILRDSNSAGAADYRFNYGNPTDKPVTGDWDGT
;
A
#
# COMPACT_ATOMS: atom_id res chain seq x y z
N MET A 1 -23.90 57.54 -24.48
CA MET A 1 -24.80 58.37 -25.30
C MET A 1 -25.86 57.44 -25.87
N GLU A 2 -26.95 57.21 -25.13
CA GLU A 2 -28.24 57.94 -25.26
C GLU A 2 -28.88 57.71 -26.65
N THR A 3 -30.05 57.06 -26.76
CA THR A 3 -31.37 57.55 -26.30
C THR A 3 -32.37 56.37 -26.34
N ARG A 4 -33.00 55.93 -25.22
CA ARG A 4 -34.27 56.37 -24.59
C ARG A 4 -35.53 56.39 -25.50
N GLY A 5 -36.53 55.56 -25.15
CA GLY A 5 -37.94 55.99 -25.12
C GLY A 5 -39.06 54.94 -25.31
N LYS A 6 -39.92 54.83 -24.27
CA LYS A 6 -41.27 54.18 -24.12
C LYS A 6 -41.23 52.76 -23.50
N VAL A 7 -41.50 52.50 -22.21
CA VAL A 7 -42.52 52.96 -21.21
C VAL A 7 -43.95 52.51 -21.54
N PHE A 8 -44.53 51.74 -20.60
CA PHE A 8 -45.92 51.29 -20.35
C PHE A 8 -46.27 49.81 -20.65
N ALA A 9 -46.75 49.12 -19.60
CA ALA A 9 -47.12 47.70 -19.46
C ALA A 9 -45.90 46.76 -19.41
N VAL A 10 -45.43 46.27 -18.27
CA VAL A 10 -46.08 45.29 -17.37
C VAL A 10 -45.52 45.49 -15.95
N ALA A 11 -46.15 46.36 -15.16
CA ALA A 11 -45.80 46.60 -13.75
C ALA A 11 -47.05 46.51 -12.82
N ILE A 12 -48.12 45.84 -13.28
CA ILE A 12 -49.39 45.72 -12.54
C ILE A 12 -49.87 44.26 -12.51
N THR A 13 -48.96 43.31 -12.20
CA THR A 13 -49.37 41.92 -11.92
C THR A 13 -48.63 41.27 -10.75
N VAL A 14 -47.56 41.87 -10.21
CA VAL A 14 -46.80 41.31 -9.07
C VAL A 14 -47.12 42.01 -7.74
N MET A 15 -47.88 43.10 -7.75
CA MET A 15 -48.33 43.83 -6.54
C MET A 15 -49.74 43.42 -6.06
N LEU A 16 -50.13 42.15 -6.25
CA LEU A 16 -51.47 41.67 -5.84
C LEU A 16 -51.48 40.32 -5.10
N LEU A 17 -50.33 39.85 -4.60
CA LEU A 17 -50.23 38.64 -3.77
C LEU A 17 -49.48 38.82 -2.43
N ILE A 18 -49.11 40.05 -2.06
CA ILE A 18 -48.42 40.37 -0.80
C ILE A 18 -49.34 41.04 0.26
N VAL A 19 -50.65 41.19 0.01
CA VAL A 19 -51.58 41.84 0.95
C VAL A 19 -52.76 40.93 1.34
N LEU A 20 -52.49 39.66 1.66
CA LEU A 20 -53.54 38.78 2.16
C LEU A 20 -53.07 37.67 3.10
N THR A 21 -52.39 38.01 4.20
CA THR A 21 -52.51 37.31 5.52
C THR A 21 -51.71 38.05 6.60
N VAL A 22 -52.14 39.25 6.98
CA VAL A 22 -51.87 39.82 8.31
C VAL A 22 -53.17 40.42 8.82
N ASN A 23 -53.94 39.60 9.53
CA ASN A 23 -55.03 40.02 10.41
C ASN A 23 -55.52 38.79 11.21
N VAL A 24 -54.84 38.49 12.31
CA VAL A 24 -55.51 37.85 13.45
C VAL A 24 -55.21 38.72 14.67
N VAL A 25 -56.17 39.59 14.96
CA VAL A 25 -56.34 40.24 16.26
C VAL A 25 -56.80 39.20 17.26
N SER A 26 -56.26 39.31 18.47
CA SER A 26 -56.61 38.55 19.67
C SER A 26 -58.11 38.30 19.85
N ALA A 27 -58.46 37.04 20.12
CA ALA A 27 -59.72 36.67 20.75
C ALA A 27 -59.44 35.58 21.79
N GLY A 28 -59.89 35.82 23.02
CA GLY A 28 -59.52 35.09 24.21
C GLY A 28 -60.00 33.64 24.32
N SER A 29 -59.44 33.00 25.34
CA SER A 29 -59.63 31.60 25.73
C SER A 29 -61.09 31.18 25.91
N PRO A 30 -61.38 29.91 25.60
CA PRO A 30 -62.36 29.12 26.35
C PRO A 30 -61.79 27.80 26.88
N GLY A 31 -61.88 27.62 28.20
CA GLY A 31 -62.30 26.35 28.83
C GLY A 31 -61.37 25.14 28.80
N LYS A 32 -60.70 24.90 29.95
CA LYS A 32 -60.01 23.66 30.31
C LYS A 32 -60.90 22.41 30.14
N GLY A 33 -60.45 21.47 29.31
CA GLY A 33 -60.85 20.05 29.35
C GLY A 33 -59.62 19.21 29.68
N SER A 34 -59.60 18.61 30.87
CA SER A 34 -58.48 17.80 31.38
C SER A 34 -58.41 16.44 30.70
N VAL A 35 -57.31 16.16 30.00
CA VAL A 35 -56.86 14.80 29.70
C VAL A 35 -55.60 14.55 30.52
N LYS A 36 -55.61 13.48 31.33
CA LYS A 36 -54.47 13.08 32.17
C LYS A 36 -53.37 12.48 31.28
N MET A 37 -52.20 13.10 31.26
CA MET A 37 -50.94 12.51 30.80
C MET A 37 -50.16 11.95 32.02
N PRO A 38 -49.31 10.91 31.85
CA PRO A 38 -48.52 10.33 32.92
C PRO A 38 -47.36 11.24 33.36
N VAL A 39 -46.79 10.89 34.51
CA VAL A 39 -45.82 11.64 35.33
C VAL A 39 -44.65 12.28 34.55
N VAL A 40 -44.59 13.61 34.54
CA VAL A 40 -43.39 14.40 34.18
C VAL A 40 -42.39 14.30 35.34
N GLN A 41 -41.18 13.80 35.07
CA GLN A 41 -40.03 13.99 35.96
C GLN A 41 -39.52 15.43 35.83
N LYS A 42 -39.08 15.96 36.96
CA LYS A 42 -38.96 17.37 37.29
C LYS A 42 -37.68 17.97 36.69
N ALA A 43 -37.79 19.09 35.98
CA ALA A 43 -36.64 19.93 35.64
C ALA A 43 -36.04 20.55 36.92
N GLU A 44 -34.71 20.49 37.05
CA GLU A 44 -33.95 21.32 38.01
C GLU A 44 -33.32 22.49 37.24
N PRO A 45 -33.38 23.73 37.76
CA PRO A 45 -32.66 24.86 37.19
C PRO A 45 -31.30 25.02 37.87
N ASP A 46 -30.22 25.02 37.09
CA ASP A 46 -28.87 25.33 37.58
C ASP A 46 -28.64 26.85 37.81
N PRO A 47 -27.73 27.24 38.73
CA PRO A 47 -27.43 28.63 39.09
C PRO A 47 -26.42 29.31 38.11
N PRO A 48 -26.20 30.65 38.19
CA PRO A 48 -25.76 31.45 37.05
C PRO A 48 -24.25 31.80 37.04
N GLU A 49 -23.56 31.64 35.89
CA GLU A 49 -22.29 32.29 35.48
C GLU A 49 -22.15 32.34 33.93
N PRO A 50 -21.18 33.09 33.35
CA PRO A 50 -21.37 34.36 32.65
C PRO A 50 -21.38 34.21 31.12
N TYR A 51 -22.09 33.23 30.56
CA TYR A 51 -22.30 33.16 29.11
C TYR A 51 -23.66 33.78 28.77
N SER A 52 -23.62 34.77 27.87
CA SER A 52 -24.80 35.43 27.31
C SER A 52 -25.76 34.35 26.78
N HIS A 53 -26.84 34.04 27.51
CA HIS A 53 -27.80 33.02 27.11
C HIS A 53 -28.24 33.27 25.65
N GLY A 54 -27.86 32.36 24.77
CA GLY A 54 -28.31 32.31 23.38
C GLY A 54 -29.83 32.06 23.30
N PRO A 55 -30.36 31.73 22.12
CA PRO A 55 -31.78 31.42 21.97
C PRO A 55 -32.22 30.31 22.95
N GLN A 56 -33.47 30.39 23.43
CA GLN A 56 -33.97 29.36 24.34
C GLN A 56 -34.11 28.04 23.59
N LYS A 57 -33.46 26.98 24.08
CA LYS A 57 -33.57 25.60 23.58
C LYS A 57 -34.00 24.64 24.69
N VAL A 58 -34.64 23.54 24.31
CA VAL A 58 -35.11 22.51 25.23
C VAL A 58 -34.36 21.20 24.96
N LYS A 59 -33.73 20.67 26.00
CA LYS A 59 -33.01 19.39 25.97
C LYS A 59 -33.99 18.23 26.08
N LEU A 60 -33.85 17.26 25.19
CA LEU A 60 -34.42 15.92 25.34
C LEU A 60 -33.33 15.02 25.92
N ASN A 61 -33.59 14.50 27.13
CA ASN A 61 -32.72 13.56 27.83
C ASN A 61 -33.24 12.13 27.62
N PRO A 62 -32.75 11.39 26.63
CA PRO A 62 -33.17 10.02 26.43
C PRO A 62 -32.64 9.11 27.55
N PRO A 63 -33.31 7.97 27.78
CA PRO A 63 -32.91 7.05 28.85
C PRO A 63 -31.57 6.34 28.59
N LYS A 64 -31.08 6.36 27.35
CA LYS A 64 -29.79 5.82 26.91
C LYS A 64 -29.37 6.50 25.60
N PRO A 65 -28.06 6.55 25.30
CA PRO A 65 -27.57 6.97 23.99
C PRO A 65 -28.17 6.12 22.86
N MET A 66 -28.34 6.73 21.69
CA MET A 66 -28.94 6.12 20.52
C MET A 66 -27.93 6.08 19.37
N ALA A 67 -27.52 4.87 18.99
CA ALA A 67 -26.69 4.67 17.80
C ALA A 67 -27.54 4.73 16.53
N PHE A 68 -27.03 5.45 15.53
CA PHE A 68 -27.57 5.50 14.18
C PHE A 68 -26.67 4.71 13.21
N PRO A 69 -27.19 4.24 12.06
CA PRO A 69 -26.35 3.62 11.04
C PRO A 69 -25.27 4.58 10.57
N ASP A 70 -24.01 4.16 10.68
CA ASP A 70 -22.84 4.95 10.24
C ASP A 70 -22.53 4.66 8.77
N ASP A 71 -23.49 5.00 7.90
CA ASP A 71 -23.31 4.93 6.45
C ASP A 71 -22.39 6.09 6.03
N ARG A 72 -21.08 5.94 6.26
CA ARG A 72 -20.04 6.93 5.91
C ARG A 72 -19.93 7.06 4.39
N LEU A 73 -19.96 8.30 3.90
CA LEU A 73 -19.57 8.64 2.53
C LEU A 73 -18.13 9.16 2.59
N LEU A 74 -17.28 8.80 1.63
CA LEU A 74 -15.84 9.11 1.68
C LEU A 74 -15.51 10.61 1.61
N ASP A 75 -16.39 11.39 0.99
CA ASP A 75 -16.24 12.85 0.88
C ASP A 75 -17.04 13.58 1.97
N GLN A 76 -17.30 12.89 3.09
CA GLN A 76 -18.08 13.41 4.19
C GLN A 76 -17.18 13.98 5.29
N ILE A 77 -17.36 15.25 5.61
CA ILE A 77 -16.78 15.91 6.78
C ILE A 77 -17.67 15.62 7.99
N ILE A 78 -17.10 15.00 9.04
CA ILE A 78 -17.81 14.43 10.19
C ILE A 78 -17.13 14.85 11.50
N TYR A 79 -17.93 15.14 12.53
CA TYR A 79 -17.46 15.50 13.87
C TYR A 79 -18.27 14.78 14.97
N ASP A 80 -18.86 13.62 14.65
CA ASP A 80 -19.68 12.81 15.55
C ASP A 80 -19.41 11.31 15.35
N ASP A 81 -19.67 10.48 16.35
CA ASP A 81 -19.44 9.03 16.32
C ASP A 81 -20.67 8.20 15.90
N ALA A 82 -21.70 8.85 15.35
CA ALA A 82 -23.03 8.30 15.05
C ALA A 82 -23.85 7.85 16.28
N VAL A 83 -23.41 8.14 17.50
CA VAL A 83 -24.17 7.93 18.74
C VAL A 83 -24.65 9.29 19.25
N ALA A 84 -25.97 9.41 19.42
CA ALA A 84 -26.57 10.59 20.03
C ALA A 84 -26.81 10.34 21.51
N GLU A 85 -26.16 11.09 22.40
CA GLU A 85 -26.45 11.04 23.83
C GLU A 85 -27.75 11.76 24.16
N ASN A 86 -28.09 12.79 23.40
CA ASN A 86 -29.21 13.68 23.65
C ASN A 86 -29.67 14.38 22.36
N ALA A 87 -30.70 15.23 22.47
CA ALA A 87 -31.15 16.07 21.37
C ALA A 87 -31.69 17.42 21.86
N TYR A 88 -31.66 18.45 21.00
CA TYR A 88 -32.21 19.77 21.28
C TYR A 88 -33.22 20.21 20.23
N TYR A 89 -34.22 20.95 20.66
CA TYR A 89 -35.04 21.77 19.78
C TYR A 89 -35.12 23.21 20.30
N MET A 90 -35.31 24.17 19.39
CA MET A 90 -35.43 25.58 19.77
C MET A 90 -36.85 25.91 20.24
N PHE A 91 -36.97 26.81 21.21
CA PHE A 91 -38.27 27.24 21.72
C PHE A 91 -39.02 28.09 20.68
N ASP A 92 -38.37 29.11 20.12
CA ASP A 92 -38.94 29.97 19.09
C ASP A 92 -38.50 29.52 17.69
N ALA A 93 -39.40 29.63 16.72
CA ALA A 93 -39.07 29.52 15.30
C ALA A 93 -37.99 30.53 14.88
N LEU A 94 -37.33 30.25 13.75
CA LEU A 94 -36.22 31.02 13.18
C LEU A 94 -34.88 30.89 13.92
N ASN A 95 -34.85 30.27 15.09
CA ASN A 95 -33.60 29.90 15.73
C ASN A 95 -33.02 28.62 15.11
N GLY A 96 -31.72 28.37 15.30
CA GLY A 96 -31.07 27.26 14.63
C GLY A 96 -29.75 26.80 15.25
N PHE A 97 -29.21 25.74 14.67
CA PHE A 97 -28.02 25.03 15.10
C PHE A 97 -27.05 24.95 13.92
N ALA A 98 -25.77 25.28 14.12
CA ALA A 98 -24.75 25.18 13.09
C ALA A 98 -23.50 24.46 13.57
N VAL A 99 -22.79 23.84 12.63
CA VAL A 99 -21.50 23.17 12.85
C VAL A 99 -20.46 23.77 11.92
N ARG A 100 -19.24 23.98 12.44
CA ARG A 100 -18.06 24.41 11.68
C ARG A 100 -17.39 23.24 10.97
N PHE A 101 -17.24 23.35 9.66
CA PHE A 101 -16.58 22.38 8.79
C PHE A 101 -15.24 22.92 8.28
N THR A 102 -14.23 22.05 8.36
CA THR A 102 -12.85 22.30 7.91
C THR A 102 -12.51 21.31 6.81
N PRO A 103 -12.57 21.71 5.52
CA PRO A 103 -12.09 20.89 4.41
C PRO A 103 -10.61 20.52 4.53
N SER A 104 -10.25 19.33 4.08
CA SER A 104 -8.85 18.87 3.98
C SER A 104 -8.13 19.37 2.74
N SER A 105 -8.87 19.88 1.76
CA SER A 105 -8.38 20.36 0.46
C SER A 105 -9.25 21.52 -0.02
N TYR A 106 -8.73 22.31 -0.97
CA TYR A 106 -9.45 23.39 -1.62
C TYR A 106 -9.01 23.53 -3.09
N PRO A 107 -9.89 23.98 -4.00
CA PRO A 107 -11.29 24.29 -3.75
C PRO A 107 -12.15 23.03 -3.63
N ILE A 108 -13.20 23.10 -2.82
CA ILE A 108 -14.22 22.05 -2.71
C ILE A 108 -15.60 22.60 -3.05
N ASP A 109 -16.44 21.79 -3.68
CA ASP A 109 -17.84 22.12 -3.92
C ASP A 109 -18.72 21.46 -2.83
N ILE A 110 -19.70 22.19 -2.29
CA ILE A 110 -20.63 21.63 -1.30
C ILE A 110 -21.74 20.86 -2.03
N ILE A 111 -21.86 19.57 -1.73
CA ILE A 111 -22.82 18.66 -2.39
C ILE A 111 -24.07 18.46 -1.56
N SER A 112 -23.93 18.11 -0.28
CA SER A 112 -25.10 17.87 0.58
C SER A 112 -24.80 18.07 2.05
N ALA A 113 -25.85 18.29 2.85
CA ALA A 113 -25.79 18.28 4.30
C ALA A 113 -26.61 17.12 4.86
N ARG A 114 -26.12 16.50 5.93
CA ARG A 114 -26.82 15.43 6.65
C ARG A 114 -27.12 15.88 8.07
N PHE A 115 -28.36 15.73 8.50
CA PHE A 115 -28.84 16.13 9.82
C PHE A 115 -29.42 14.91 10.53
N CYS A 116 -28.99 14.64 11.77
CA CYS A 116 -29.52 13.54 12.56
C CYS A 116 -30.65 14.03 13.47
N PHE A 117 -31.87 13.52 13.27
CA PHE A 117 -33.03 13.90 14.09
C PHE A 117 -33.46 12.81 15.07
N TRP A 118 -33.89 13.23 16.26
CA TRP A 118 -34.33 12.34 17.32
C TRP A 118 -35.70 11.70 17.00
N PRO A 119 -35.85 10.36 17.01
CA PRO A 119 -37.07 9.70 16.52
C PRO A 119 -38.36 9.93 17.34
N GLU A 120 -38.26 10.35 18.60
CA GLU A 120 -39.40 10.28 19.53
C GLU A 120 -40.20 11.60 19.68
N ASN A 121 -39.91 12.66 18.91
CA ASN A 121 -40.48 13.99 19.17
C ASN A 121 -40.96 14.78 17.94
N CYS A 122 -41.87 14.26 17.09
CA CYS A 122 -42.36 15.15 16.02
C CYS A 122 -43.71 15.00 15.34
N THR A 123 -44.27 16.18 15.02
CA THR A 123 -45.50 16.45 14.25
C THR A 123 -45.24 17.30 13.00
N HIS A 124 -44.14 18.06 12.91
CA HIS A 124 -43.72 18.81 11.72
C HIS A 124 -42.22 18.65 11.44
N ARG A 125 -41.88 18.58 10.15
CA ARG A 125 -40.56 18.16 9.66
C ARG A 125 -39.89 19.17 8.72
N GLU A 126 -40.42 20.38 8.71
CA GLU A 126 -39.97 21.45 7.81
C GLU A 126 -38.88 22.27 8.49
N PHE A 127 -37.75 22.43 7.80
CA PHE A 127 -36.62 23.25 8.24
C PHE A 127 -35.95 23.94 7.05
N ALA A 128 -35.13 24.94 7.32
CA ALA A 128 -34.31 25.60 6.32
C ALA A 128 -32.82 25.31 6.55
N VAL A 129 -32.06 25.21 5.46
CA VAL A 129 -30.61 25.02 5.48
C VAL A 129 -29.91 26.20 4.84
N TYR A 130 -28.87 26.70 5.51
CA TYR A 130 -28.00 27.76 5.00
C TYR A 130 -26.55 27.33 5.10
N VAL A 131 -25.71 27.92 4.26
CA VAL A 131 -24.26 27.82 4.34
C VAL A 131 -23.71 29.21 4.61
N TYR A 132 -22.81 29.32 5.59
CA TYR A 132 -22.15 30.57 5.99
C TYR A 132 -20.63 30.45 5.90
N ASP A 133 -19.99 31.58 5.63
CA ASP A 133 -18.56 31.78 5.67
C ASP A 133 -18.07 31.95 7.12
N ASP A 134 -16.79 31.69 7.38
CA ASP A 134 -16.12 31.89 8.68
C ASP A 134 -15.54 33.32 8.85
N ASP A 135 -15.95 34.24 7.97
CA ASP A 135 -15.40 35.60 7.83
C ASP A 135 -15.75 36.59 8.96
N GLY A 136 -16.40 36.11 10.02
CA GLY A 136 -16.74 36.91 11.18
C GLY A 136 -15.57 37.13 12.15
N THR A 137 -15.83 37.89 13.22
CA THR A 137 -14.81 38.14 14.25
C THR A 137 -14.43 36.82 14.94
N ASP A 138 -13.13 36.55 15.06
CA ASP A 138 -12.60 35.32 15.69
C ASP A 138 -13.11 34.00 15.04
N GLY A 139 -13.47 34.04 13.75
CA GLY A 139 -13.92 32.88 12.98
C GLY A 139 -15.41 32.56 13.15
N GLU A 140 -16.21 33.47 13.71
CA GLU A 140 -17.67 33.29 13.85
C GLU A 140 -18.37 33.22 12.47
N PRO A 141 -19.48 32.47 12.35
CA PRO A 141 -20.29 32.50 11.13
C PRO A 141 -20.81 33.92 10.86
N SER A 142 -20.67 34.42 9.63
CA SER A 142 -21.09 35.79 9.31
C SER A 142 -21.74 35.91 7.94
N THR A 143 -20.98 35.81 6.84
CA THR A 143 -21.53 36.03 5.49
C THR A 143 -22.27 34.79 4.99
N PRO A 144 -23.56 34.88 4.60
CA PRO A 144 -24.26 33.75 4.00
C PRO A 144 -23.73 33.47 2.59
N LEU A 145 -23.20 32.26 2.37
CA LEU A 145 -22.73 31.76 1.09
C LEU A 145 -23.89 31.23 0.23
N GLY A 146 -24.94 30.71 0.87
CA GLY A 146 -26.17 30.31 0.19
C GLY A 146 -27.28 29.83 1.12
N GLY A 147 -28.46 29.58 0.54
CA GLY A 147 -29.70 29.25 1.25
C GLY A 147 -30.75 30.37 1.26
N PRO A 148 -31.95 30.13 1.83
CA PRO A 148 -32.38 28.87 2.41
C PRO A 148 -32.69 27.80 1.35
N ILE A 149 -32.28 26.57 1.63
CA ILE A 149 -32.94 25.37 1.09
C ILE A 149 -34.03 24.96 2.06
N TYR A 150 -35.29 25.02 1.63
CA TYR A 150 -36.42 24.52 2.42
C TYR A 150 -36.55 23.03 2.21
N TYR A 151 -36.50 22.26 3.30
CA TYR A 151 -36.57 20.80 3.25
C TYR A 151 -37.63 20.27 4.20
N ASN A 152 -38.21 19.12 3.86
CA ASN A 152 -39.17 18.39 4.68
C ASN A 152 -38.62 17.00 4.95
N ALA A 153 -38.18 16.72 6.19
CA ALA A 153 -37.55 15.46 6.53
C ALA A 153 -38.49 14.27 6.25
N THR A 154 -38.04 13.32 5.43
CA THR A 154 -38.85 12.17 5.02
C THR A 154 -38.78 11.01 6.01
N GLU A 155 -37.73 10.95 6.84
CA GLU A 155 -37.44 9.89 7.80
C GLU A 155 -36.88 10.45 9.11
N LEU A 156 -36.84 9.60 10.15
CA LEU A 156 -36.27 9.93 11.46
C LEU A 156 -34.86 9.31 11.54
N GLY A 157 -33.91 10.01 12.16
CA GLY A 157 -32.48 9.72 12.06
C GLY A 157 -31.79 10.61 11.02
N TRP A 158 -30.81 10.07 10.31
CA TRP A 158 -30.06 10.81 9.28
C TRP A 158 -30.96 11.21 8.11
N CYS A 159 -31.03 12.51 7.84
CA CYS A 159 -31.73 13.12 6.72
C CYS A 159 -30.74 13.87 5.84
N THR A 160 -30.70 13.57 4.54
CA THR A 160 -29.80 14.21 3.57
C THR A 160 -30.52 15.30 2.77
N VAL A 161 -29.92 16.49 2.74
CA VAL A 161 -30.38 17.65 1.98
C VAL A 161 -29.37 17.93 0.86
N ASP A 162 -29.82 17.85 -0.39
CA ASP A 162 -29.04 18.22 -1.56
C ASP A 162 -28.81 19.75 -1.59
N LEU A 163 -27.55 20.16 -1.64
CA LEU A 163 -27.11 21.56 -1.66
C LEU A 163 -26.48 21.97 -2.99
N THR A 164 -26.40 21.07 -3.98
CA THR A 164 -25.74 21.30 -5.27
C THR A 164 -26.33 22.50 -6.02
N GLU A 165 -27.62 22.79 -5.84
CA GLU A 165 -28.28 23.94 -6.49
C GLU A 165 -27.78 25.30 -5.99
N LEU A 166 -27.11 25.35 -4.83
CA LEU A 166 -26.49 26.55 -4.31
C LEU A 166 -25.20 26.90 -5.07
N GLY A 167 -24.55 25.92 -5.70
CA GLY A 167 -23.32 26.12 -6.47
C GLY A 167 -22.20 26.77 -5.67
N ILE A 168 -22.03 26.34 -4.41
CA ILE A 168 -21.05 26.92 -3.47
C ILE A 168 -19.74 26.16 -3.60
N THR A 169 -18.69 26.91 -3.90
CA THR A 169 -17.30 26.45 -3.86
C THR A 169 -16.60 27.15 -2.70
N ILE A 170 -16.02 26.38 -1.77
CA ILE A 170 -15.14 26.92 -0.73
C ILE A 170 -13.72 26.91 -1.27
N ALA A 171 -13.13 28.08 -1.41
CA ALA A 171 -11.80 28.26 -2.01
C ALA A 171 -10.65 28.21 -0.98
N GLU A 172 -10.96 28.50 0.29
CA GLU A 172 -10.08 28.45 1.46
C GLU A 172 -10.96 28.67 2.71
N GLY A 173 -10.46 28.33 3.91
CA GLY A 173 -11.11 28.64 5.19
C GLY A 173 -12.20 27.65 5.63
N ASP A 174 -12.66 27.80 6.87
CA ASP A 174 -13.77 27.01 7.38
C ASP A 174 -15.09 27.52 6.82
N PHE A 175 -16.14 26.71 6.92
CA PHE A 175 -17.50 27.14 6.63
C PHE A 175 -18.49 26.53 7.61
N TYR A 176 -19.74 26.99 7.58
CA TYR A 176 -20.78 26.55 8.50
C TYR A 176 -22.01 26.08 7.75
N ILE A 177 -22.63 25.00 8.22
CA ILE A 177 -23.97 24.61 7.78
C ILE A 177 -24.94 24.81 8.93
N LEU A 178 -25.95 25.64 8.70
CA LEU A 178 -27.01 25.97 9.65
C LEU A 178 -28.27 25.15 9.35
N TYR A 179 -28.75 24.42 10.35
CA TYR A 179 -30.15 23.99 10.49
C TYR A 179 -30.95 25.13 11.12
N GLN A 180 -31.96 25.65 10.42
CA GLN A 180 -32.89 26.65 10.96
C GLN A 180 -34.29 26.07 11.11
N GLN A 181 -34.81 26.14 12.33
CA GLN A 181 -36.14 25.69 12.68
C GLN A 181 -37.21 26.67 12.18
N LEU A 182 -38.32 26.18 11.62
CA LEU A 182 -39.36 27.04 11.00
C LEU A 182 -40.65 27.19 11.82
N VAL A 183 -40.80 26.43 12.89
CA VAL A 183 -41.97 26.43 13.78
C VAL A 183 -41.53 26.41 15.24
N ASP A 184 -42.36 26.87 16.16
CA ASP A 184 -42.03 26.92 17.59
C ASP A 184 -41.96 25.50 18.19
N GLY A 185 -41.10 25.31 19.19
CA GLY A 185 -41.08 24.08 19.97
C GLY A 185 -42.39 23.91 20.79
N PRO A 186 -42.93 22.69 20.94
CA PRO A 186 -42.36 21.38 20.57
C PRO A 186 -42.81 20.86 19.19
N ASP A 187 -43.36 21.71 18.33
CA ASP A 187 -43.91 21.29 17.03
C ASP A 187 -42.80 21.14 15.96
N CYS A 188 -41.54 20.93 16.35
CA CYS A 188 -40.34 20.87 15.50
C CYS A 188 -39.46 19.65 15.81
N GLU A 189 -38.59 19.28 14.87
CA GLU A 189 -37.65 18.17 15.06
C GLU A 189 -36.52 18.56 16.02
N ALA A 190 -36.18 17.63 16.91
CA ALA A 190 -35.03 17.79 17.78
C ALA A 190 -33.78 17.24 17.09
N LEU A 191 -32.76 18.09 16.92
CA LEU A 191 -31.49 17.71 16.34
C LEU A 191 -30.68 16.94 17.39
N CYS A 192 -30.20 15.77 17.02
CA CYS A 192 -29.31 14.97 17.84
C CYS A 192 -27.99 15.72 18.06
N TYR A 193 -27.35 15.43 19.19
CA TYR A 193 -26.01 15.92 19.46
C TYR A 193 -25.21 14.85 20.21
N ASP A 194 -23.90 14.90 20.02
CA ASP A 194 -22.89 13.98 20.56
C ASP A 194 -22.07 14.73 21.63
N CYS A 195 -21.97 14.18 22.84
CA CYS A 195 -21.13 14.74 23.92
C CYS A 195 -19.91 13.90 24.26
N THR A 196 -19.66 12.86 23.47
CA THR A 196 -18.46 12.03 23.55
C THR A 196 -17.52 12.26 22.38
N SER A 197 -17.96 13.07 21.40
CA SER A 197 -17.13 13.49 20.28
C SER A 197 -15.89 14.24 20.77
N PRO A 198 -14.71 13.87 20.27
CA PRO A 198 -13.45 14.56 20.53
C PRO A 198 -13.26 15.86 19.71
N HIS A 199 -14.28 16.30 18.95
CA HIS A 199 -14.22 17.45 18.05
C HIS A 199 -14.88 18.73 18.60
N GLU A 200 -14.99 18.82 19.93
CA GLU A 200 -15.69 19.89 20.66
C GLU A 200 -15.40 21.33 20.21
N GLY A 201 -16.36 22.23 20.45
CA GLY A 201 -16.20 23.67 20.18
C GLY A 201 -16.45 24.07 18.72
N ARG A 202 -17.12 23.22 17.92
CA ARG A 202 -17.53 23.52 16.54
C ARG A 202 -18.97 23.98 16.41
N SER A 203 -19.76 23.87 17.48
CA SER A 203 -21.20 24.08 17.46
C SER A 203 -21.62 25.48 17.86
N TRP A 204 -22.58 26.04 17.11
CA TRP A 204 -23.10 27.39 17.29
C TRP A 204 -24.62 27.40 17.34
N ASP A 205 -25.17 28.21 18.26
CA ASP A 205 -26.58 28.53 18.30
C ASP A 205 -26.85 29.84 17.53
N TYR A 206 -27.90 29.84 16.70
CA TYR A 206 -28.35 30.98 15.93
C TYR A 206 -29.66 31.54 16.47
N ASP A 207 -29.70 32.82 16.83
CA ASP A 207 -30.93 33.57 17.12
C ASP A 207 -31.38 34.32 15.86
N GLY A 208 -32.35 33.78 15.14
CA GLY A 208 -32.85 34.38 13.90
C GLY A 208 -33.73 35.62 14.13
N THR A 209 -34.13 35.91 15.37
CA THR A 209 -34.87 37.15 15.68
C THR A 209 -33.93 38.32 15.82
N SER A 210 -32.77 38.12 16.45
CA SER A 210 -31.77 39.17 16.65
C SER A 210 -30.60 39.14 15.65
N ASP A 211 -30.55 38.10 14.80
CA ASP A 211 -29.50 37.82 13.84
C ASP A 211 -28.12 37.76 14.50
N LYS A 212 -28.01 36.86 15.49
CA LYS A 212 -26.82 36.70 16.33
C LYS A 212 -26.42 35.26 16.49
N TRP A 213 -25.11 35.07 16.56
CA TRP A 213 -24.46 33.79 16.77
C TRP A 213 -23.94 33.69 18.20
N TYR A 214 -24.04 32.48 18.76
CA TYR A 214 -23.59 32.17 20.09
C TYR A 214 -22.79 30.87 20.02
N LEU A 215 -21.47 30.96 20.20
CA LEU A 215 -20.62 29.77 20.33
C LEU A 215 -21.10 28.97 21.53
N TRP A 216 -21.28 27.68 21.34
CA TRP A 216 -21.61 26.79 22.43
C TRP A 216 -20.34 26.47 23.20
N GLY A 217 -20.27 26.91 24.46
CA GLY A 217 -19.11 26.73 25.33
C GLY A 217 -19.10 25.43 26.13
N GLU A 218 -19.70 24.36 25.63
CA GLU A 218 -19.71 23.02 26.25
C GLU A 218 -19.08 22.01 25.29
N ASP A 219 -18.56 20.90 25.83
CA ASP A 219 -17.89 19.79 25.14
C ASP A 219 -18.90 18.96 24.29
N GLU A 220 -19.67 19.61 23.42
CA GLU A 220 -20.82 19.03 22.70
C GLU A 220 -20.83 19.43 21.21
N ASP A 221 -21.15 18.47 20.32
CA ASP A 221 -21.30 18.68 18.88
C ASP A 221 -22.69 18.32 18.35
N TYR A 222 -23.33 19.24 17.63
CA TYR A 222 -24.55 18.92 16.89
C TYR A 222 -24.23 17.91 15.78
N MET A 223 -25.08 16.91 15.60
CA MET A 223 -24.89 15.88 14.57
C MET A 223 -25.33 16.39 13.19
N ILE A 224 -24.50 17.27 12.62
CA ILE A 224 -24.58 17.79 11.26
C ILE A 224 -23.30 17.36 10.53
N ARG A 225 -23.44 16.74 9.36
CA ARG A 225 -22.31 16.34 8.51
C ARG A 225 -22.43 17.01 7.14
N CYS A 226 -21.30 17.23 6.45
CA CYS A 226 -21.27 17.79 5.10
C CYS A 226 -20.68 16.78 4.12
N VAL A 227 -21.24 16.65 2.93
CA VAL A 227 -20.62 15.94 1.80
C VAL A 227 -20.14 16.98 0.81
N VAL A 228 -18.88 16.87 0.39
CA VAL A 228 -18.23 17.78 -0.54
C VAL A 228 -17.78 17.04 -1.80
N ASP A 229 -17.42 17.78 -2.84
CA ASP A 229 -16.80 17.27 -4.06
C ASP A 229 -15.49 18.03 -4.25
N ASP A 230 -14.38 17.31 -4.20
CA ASP A 230 -13.04 17.82 -4.38
C ASP A 230 -12.42 17.39 -5.72
N SER A 231 -13.21 16.83 -6.65
CA SER A 231 -12.74 16.39 -7.97
C SER A 231 -12.21 17.51 -8.87
N ASN A 232 -12.43 18.77 -8.48
CA ASN A 232 -11.86 19.97 -9.10
C ASN A 232 -10.48 20.35 -8.54
N VAL A 233 -10.01 19.70 -7.47
CA VAL A 233 -8.61 19.74 -7.03
C VAL A 233 -7.81 18.97 -8.09
N GLY A 234 -6.83 19.62 -8.73
CA GLY A 234 -5.91 18.89 -9.60
C GLY A 234 -5.24 17.77 -8.82
N SER A 235 -4.90 16.65 -9.47
CA SER A 235 -4.10 15.57 -8.86
C SER A 235 -2.93 16.18 -8.07
N ALA A 236 -2.74 15.76 -6.83
CA ALA A 236 -1.59 16.18 -6.05
C ALA A 236 -0.31 15.75 -6.79
N ASN A 237 0.81 16.43 -6.57
CA ASN A 237 2.06 15.94 -7.15
C ASN A 237 2.53 14.66 -6.48
N TRP A 238 2.27 14.55 -5.17
CA TRP A 238 2.68 13.41 -4.36
C TRP A 238 1.57 12.96 -3.41
N THR A 239 1.46 11.65 -3.25
CA THR A 239 0.85 11.04 -2.08
C THR A 239 1.92 10.26 -1.33
N PHE A 240 2.21 10.69 -0.11
CA PHE A 240 3.20 10.10 0.79
C PHE A 240 2.49 9.22 1.82
N MET A 241 2.69 7.92 1.71
CA MET A 241 1.96 6.88 2.43
C MET A 241 2.87 6.29 3.49
N VAL A 242 2.45 6.32 4.76
CA VAL A 242 3.21 5.66 5.84
C VAL A 242 2.39 4.53 6.42
N TYR A 243 2.91 3.32 6.23
CA TYR A 243 2.37 2.10 6.82
C TYR A 243 3.04 1.89 8.17
N LEU A 244 2.43 2.49 9.20
CA LEU A 244 3.01 2.75 10.50
C LEU A 244 2.61 1.64 11.48
N ASP A 245 3.39 0.57 11.49
CA ASP A 245 3.15 -0.56 12.37
C ASP A 245 3.80 -0.33 13.76
N GLY A 246 3.02 0.27 14.65
CA GLY A 246 3.33 0.44 16.06
C GLY A 246 2.72 -0.65 16.94
N ASP A 247 2.22 -1.77 16.39
CA ASP A 247 1.71 -2.89 17.17
C ASP A 247 2.87 -3.74 17.75
N ASN A 248 3.78 -3.06 18.46
CA ASN A 248 4.94 -3.65 19.10
C ASN A 248 5.60 -2.61 20.02
N THR A 249 6.80 -2.94 20.51
CA THR A 249 7.58 -2.09 21.41
C THR A 249 8.05 -0.75 20.82
N LEU A 250 7.84 -0.48 19.54
CA LEU A 250 8.21 0.79 18.89
C LEU A 250 7.06 1.79 18.84
N GLU A 251 5.88 1.50 19.42
CA GLU A 251 4.71 2.40 19.38
C GLU A 251 5.03 3.85 19.78
N ALA A 252 5.90 4.05 20.78
CA ALA A 252 6.26 5.39 21.23
C ALA A 252 6.99 6.20 20.14
N ASP A 253 7.85 5.53 19.36
CA ASP A 253 8.56 6.13 18.22
C ASP A 253 7.59 6.38 17.05
N ALA A 254 6.65 5.44 16.79
CA ALA A 254 5.60 5.63 15.80
C ALA A 254 4.71 6.86 16.08
N ILE A 255 4.38 7.10 17.36
CA ILE A 255 3.65 8.29 17.78
C ILE A 255 4.48 9.56 17.52
N ASP A 256 5.79 9.54 17.78
CA ASP A 256 6.66 10.69 17.55
C ASP A 256 6.75 10.99 16.05
N ASP A 257 6.92 9.98 15.20
CA ASP A 257 6.93 10.11 13.73
C ASP A 257 5.59 10.65 13.19
N PHE A 258 4.46 10.23 13.76
CA PHE A 258 3.16 10.81 13.41
C PHE A 258 3.12 12.32 13.68
N ILE A 259 3.68 12.76 14.81
CA ILE A 259 3.71 14.17 15.19
C ILE A 259 4.71 14.95 14.33
N GLU A 260 5.81 14.35 13.90
CA GLU A 260 6.72 14.95 12.92
C GLU A 260 6.01 15.19 11.59
N MET A 261 5.29 14.19 11.08
CA MET A 261 4.48 14.32 9.86
C MET A 261 3.41 15.41 10.01
N SER A 262 2.70 15.44 11.14
CA SER A 262 1.64 16.44 11.38
C SER A 262 2.18 17.84 11.64
N SER A 263 3.45 18.00 11.98
CA SER A 263 4.08 19.33 12.07
C SER A 263 4.14 20.05 10.70
N VAL A 264 4.14 19.28 9.61
CA VAL A 264 4.05 19.77 8.22
C VAL A 264 2.61 19.70 7.72
N GLY A 265 2.03 18.50 7.72
CA GLY A 265 0.66 18.24 7.29
C GLY A 265 0.44 18.28 5.76
N SER A 266 -0.66 17.66 5.34
CA SER A 266 -1.09 17.58 3.95
C SER A 266 -1.42 18.96 3.38
N SER A 267 -1.29 19.08 2.06
CA SER A 267 -1.61 20.27 1.26
C SER A 267 -2.30 19.86 -0.05
N SER A 268 -2.73 20.83 -0.86
CA SER A 268 -3.29 20.55 -2.19
C SER A 268 -2.30 19.95 -3.19
N ALA A 269 -0.99 19.98 -2.91
CA ALA A 269 0.04 19.43 -3.79
C ALA A 269 0.69 18.15 -3.24
N VAL A 270 0.53 17.86 -1.94
CA VAL A 270 1.13 16.70 -1.27
C VAL A 270 0.15 16.16 -0.25
N ASN A 271 -0.34 14.94 -0.45
CA ASN A 271 -1.11 14.20 0.55
C ASN A 271 -0.15 13.45 1.48
N ILE A 272 -0.39 13.46 2.78
CA ILE A 272 0.31 12.66 3.77
C ILE A 272 -0.73 11.79 4.46
N VAL A 273 -0.66 10.48 4.24
CA VAL A 273 -1.63 9.53 4.76
C VAL A 273 -0.96 8.43 5.55
N VAL A 274 -1.61 8.01 6.62
CA VAL A 274 -1.03 7.04 7.56
C VAL A 274 -2.07 5.96 7.87
N GLN A 275 -1.66 4.70 7.78
CA GLN A 275 -2.33 3.61 8.47
C GLN A 275 -1.50 3.26 9.70
N PHE A 276 -2.06 3.47 10.89
CA PHE A 276 -1.37 3.32 12.17
C PHE A 276 -2.03 2.22 12.99
N ASP A 277 -1.29 1.15 13.27
CA ASP A 277 -1.66 0.10 14.21
C ASP A 277 -0.96 0.29 15.57
N ARG A 278 -1.71 0.18 16.66
CA ARG A 278 -1.25 0.47 18.03
C ARG A 278 -1.47 -0.71 18.96
N ILE A 279 -0.40 -1.10 19.65
CA ILE A 279 -0.40 -2.20 20.62
C ILE A 279 -1.14 -1.83 21.92
N PRO A 280 -1.86 -2.78 22.55
CA PRO A 280 -2.43 -2.57 23.88
C PRO A 280 -1.38 -2.37 25.00
N ASP A 281 -1.70 -1.50 25.96
CA ASP A 281 -1.00 -1.32 27.25
C ASP A 281 0.47 -0.85 27.15
N TYR A 282 0.86 -0.10 26.10
CA TYR A 282 2.25 0.33 25.89
C TYR A 282 2.47 1.85 26.00
N ASP A 283 1.82 2.70 25.20
CA ASP A 283 1.89 4.16 25.29
C ASP A 283 0.52 4.83 25.48
N ALA A 284 0.32 5.50 26.61
CA ALA A 284 -0.97 6.11 26.95
C ALA A 284 -1.25 7.47 26.26
N ARG A 285 -0.35 7.99 25.42
CA ARG A 285 -0.56 9.26 24.72
C ARG A 285 -1.73 9.17 23.74
N TYR A 286 -2.37 10.33 23.52
CA TYR A 286 -3.43 10.51 22.52
C TYR A 286 -4.61 9.54 22.66
N GLY A 287 -4.99 9.22 23.89
CA GLY A 287 -6.21 8.47 24.20
C GLY A 287 -6.04 6.97 24.35
N ASP A 288 -4.81 6.43 24.25
CA ASP A 288 -4.50 5.01 24.54
C ASP A 288 -5.43 4.04 23.77
N TRP A 289 -5.72 4.37 22.52
CA TRP A 289 -6.54 3.53 21.65
C TRP A 289 -5.68 2.42 21.07
N THR A 290 -6.30 1.29 20.76
CA THR A 290 -5.64 0.09 20.23
C THR A 290 -6.20 -0.30 18.85
N GLY A 291 -5.48 -1.18 18.17
CA GLY A 291 -5.78 -1.64 16.82
C GLY A 291 -5.39 -0.62 15.77
N CYS A 292 -5.96 -0.72 14.58
CA CYS A 292 -5.53 -0.05 13.37
C CYS A 292 -6.51 1.01 12.87
N LYS A 293 -5.98 2.19 12.52
CA LYS A 293 -6.77 3.32 12.01
C LYS A 293 -6.07 4.03 10.87
N ARG A 294 -6.85 4.71 10.02
CA ARG A 294 -6.35 5.52 8.90
C ARG A 294 -6.50 7.00 9.18
N PHE A 295 -5.54 7.78 8.72
CA PHE A 295 -5.46 9.23 8.92
C PHE A 295 -5.11 9.92 7.61
N ASN A 296 -5.80 11.03 7.35
CA ASN A 296 -5.28 12.09 6.47
C ASN A 296 -4.59 13.11 7.37
N VAL A 297 -3.27 13.14 7.36
CA VAL A 297 -2.49 13.90 8.33
C VAL A 297 -2.46 15.37 7.91
N THR A 298 -3.21 16.22 8.60
CA THR A 298 -3.19 17.68 8.41
C THR A 298 -2.26 18.36 9.41
N ALA A 299 -1.94 19.64 9.18
CA ALA A 299 -1.06 20.39 10.07
C ALA A 299 -1.61 20.44 11.51
N GLY A 300 -0.80 20.02 12.49
CA GLY A 300 -1.16 19.95 13.91
C GLY A 300 -2.06 18.78 14.31
N LEU A 301 -2.39 17.85 13.39
CA LEU A 301 -3.22 16.70 13.71
C LEU A 301 -2.56 15.81 14.77
N THR A 302 -3.35 15.32 15.73
CA THR A 302 -2.88 14.37 16.74
C THR A 302 -3.42 12.98 16.46
N PRO A 303 -2.68 11.89 16.75
CA PRO A 303 -3.10 10.52 16.46
C PRO A 303 -4.07 10.02 17.54
N THR A 304 -5.22 10.69 17.69
CA THR A 304 -6.33 10.27 18.55
C THR A 304 -7.36 9.50 17.73
N ALA A 305 -8.12 8.59 18.33
CA ALA A 305 -9.18 7.85 17.61
C ALA A 305 -10.19 8.78 16.92
N ALA A 306 -10.45 9.93 17.54
CA ALA A 306 -11.14 11.10 17.02
C ALA A 306 -10.82 11.49 15.58
N ASN A 307 -9.52 11.56 15.30
CA ASN A 307 -8.94 12.18 14.14
C ASN A 307 -8.74 11.16 13.02
N ALA A 308 -9.07 9.89 13.28
CA ALA A 308 -9.03 8.85 12.28
C ALA A 308 -10.17 9.04 11.27
N THR A 309 -9.85 8.93 9.98
CA THR A 309 -10.83 8.89 8.91
C THR A 309 -11.59 7.57 8.91
N THR A 310 -10.89 6.49 9.27
CA THR A 310 -11.44 5.13 9.31
C THR A 310 -10.86 4.36 10.49
N ASP A 311 -11.72 3.62 11.19
CA ASP A 311 -11.34 2.63 12.19
C ASP A 311 -11.46 1.23 11.55
N LEU A 312 -10.36 0.49 11.49
CA LEU A 312 -10.30 -0.84 10.87
C LEU A 312 -10.42 -1.96 11.92
N GLY A 313 -10.43 -1.62 13.21
CA GLY A 313 -10.20 -2.60 14.28
C GLY A 313 -8.76 -3.11 14.25
N GLU A 314 -8.50 -4.29 14.80
CA GLU A 314 -7.17 -4.92 14.75
C GLU A 314 -6.82 -5.31 13.31
N CYS A 315 -5.63 -4.91 12.83
CA CYS A 315 -5.10 -5.37 11.55
C CYS A 315 -3.95 -6.35 11.81
N ASN A 316 -3.64 -7.19 10.82
CA ASN A 316 -2.34 -7.85 10.76
C ASN A 316 -1.48 -7.04 9.80
N MET A 317 -0.58 -6.23 10.33
CA MET A 317 0.28 -5.37 9.53
C MET A 317 1.33 -6.17 8.73
N GLY A 318 1.60 -7.41 9.11
CA GLY A 318 2.42 -8.36 8.34
C GLY A 318 1.68 -9.05 7.19
N ASP A 319 0.35 -8.94 7.08
CA ASP A 319 -0.43 -9.58 6.01
C ASP A 319 -0.35 -8.77 4.70
N PRO A 320 0.04 -9.37 3.56
CA PRO A 320 0.08 -8.69 2.27
C PRO A 320 -1.26 -8.09 1.84
N ASN A 321 -2.39 -8.67 2.25
CA ASN A 321 -3.71 -8.13 1.93
C ASN A 321 -3.99 -6.82 2.67
N THR A 322 -3.47 -6.67 3.88
CA THR A 322 -3.59 -5.42 4.65
C THR A 322 -2.82 -4.30 3.96
N LEU A 323 -1.59 -4.57 3.50
CA LEU A 323 -0.80 -3.61 2.73
C LEU A 323 -1.47 -3.28 1.38
N ALA A 324 -1.92 -4.30 0.64
CA ALA A 324 -2.59 -4.11 -0.64
C ALA A 324 -3.88 -3.27 -0.51
N ASP A 325 -4.65 -3.47 0.57
CA ASP A 325 -5.83 -2.66 0.87
C ASP A 325 -5.45 -1.21 1.19
N PHE A 326 -4.38 -0.98 1.95
CA PHE A 326 -3.89 0.37 2.26
C PHE A 326 -3.44 1.13 1.01
N VAL A 327 -2.66 0.50 0.14
CA VAL A 327 -2.20 1.12 -1.12
C VAL A 327 -3.39 1.37 -2.05
N THR A 328 -4.35 0.43 -2.12
CA THR A 328 -5.57 0.60 -2.94
C THR A 328 -6.45 1.72 -2.42
N TRP A 329 -6.69 1.77 -1.12
CA TRP A 329 -7.45 2.84 -0.47
C TRP A 329 -6.79 4.18 -0.75
N THR A 330 -5.48 4.27 -0.56
CA THR A 330 -4.74 5.52 -0.76
C THR A 330 -4.79 5.99 -2.20
N THR A 331 -4.48 5.13 -3.16
CA THR A 331 -4.52 5.49 -4.60
C THR A 331 -5.93 5.80 -5.11
N THR A 332 -6.97 5.31 -4.43
CA THR A 332 -8.37 5.61 -4.76
C THR A 332 -8.81 6.99 -4.27
N TYR A 333 -8.41 7.39 -3.06
CA TYR A 333 -8.94 8.59 -2.39
C TYR A 333 -7.96 9.76 -2.31
N PHE A 334 -6.67 9.51 -2.53
CA PHE A 334 -5.61 10.50 -2.49
C PHE A 334 -4.82 10.41 -3.80
N THR A 335 -5.49 10.73 -4.90
CA THR A 335 -4.88 10.64 -6.23
C THR A 335 -3.73 11.63 -6.37
N ALA A 336 -2.60 11.15 -6.84
CA ALA A 336 -1.42 11.95 -7.12
C ALA A 336 -0.72 11.51 -8.42
N ASP A 337 0.16 12.37 -8.91
CA ASP A 337 1.06 12.07 -10.03
C ASP A 337 2.16 11.06 -9.64
N ASN A 338 2.56 11.04 -8.36
CA ASN A 338 3.55 10.10 -7.82
C ASN A 338 3.13 9.60 -6.42
N TYR A 339 3.56 8.39 -6.08
CA TYR A 339 3.26 7.71 -4.82
C TYR A 339 4.53 7.25 -4.12
N ALA A 340 4.75 7.70 -2.88
CA ALA A 340 5.79 7.19 -2.01
C ALA A 340 5.16 6.28 -0.95
N LEU A 341 5.61 5.03 -0.85
CA LEU A 341 5.18 4.08 0.17
C LEU A 341 6.32 3.86 1.18
N ILE A 342 6.07 4.17 2.45
CA ILE A 342 7.04 3.95 3.52
C ILE A 342 6.56 2.80 4.42
N LEU A 343 7.35 1.73 4.47
CA LEU A 343 7.16 0.61 5.38
C LEU A 343 7.98 0.88 6.64
N TRP A 344 7.28 1.23 7.72
CA TRP A 344 7.88 1.61 8.99
C TRP A 344 7.72 0.48 10.00
N ASN A 345 8.84 -0.03 10.55
CA ASN A 345 8.95 -0.82 11.78
C ASN A 345 10.41 -1.35 11.93
N ARG A 346 10.58 -2.44 12.68
CA ARG A 346 11.71 -3.37 12.65
C ARG A 346 11.85 -3.98 11.25
N GLY A 347 13.10 -4.13 10.82
CA GLY A 347 13.48 -4.89 9.63
C GLY A 347 14.53 -5.94 9.97
N SER A 348 14.61 -6.97 9.13
CA SER A 348 15.58 -8.07 9.27
C SER A 348 16.22 -8.46 7.93
N GLY A 349 16.01 -7.65 6.90
CA GLY A 349 16.31 -8.01 5.52
C GLY A 349 15.49 -9.20 5.05
N TRP A 350 16.07 -10.01 4.17
CA TRP A 350 15.41 -11.21 3.67
C TRP A 350 15.44 -12.36 4.68
N LYS A 351 16.33 -12.36 5.70
CA LYS A 351 16.49 -13.43 6.70
C LYS A 351 16.63 -12.91 8.14
N ASN A 352 15.84 -13.47 9.05
CA ASN A 352 16.01 -13.30 10.49
C ASN A 352 16.86 -14.42 11.12
N ARG A 353 17.58 -14.09 12.20
CA ARG A 353 18.50 -14.96 12.94
C ARG A 353 17.74 -15.99 13.80
N VAL A 354 17.26 -17.06 13.18
CA VAL A 354 16.93 -18.30 13.89
C VAL A 354 18.03 -19.32 13.60
N PRO A 355 18.96 -19.56 14.54
CA PRO A 355 19.95 -20.61 14.37
C PRO A 355 19.24 -21.98 14.27
N CYS A 356 19.63 -22.78 13.28
CA CYS A 356 19.32 -24.21 13.11
C CYS A 356 17.83 -24.65 13.05
N ASP A 357 16.89 -23.74 12.81
CA ASP A 357 15.49 -24.06 12.54
C ASP A 357 14.92 -23.22 11.38
N ASP A 358 14.96 -23.79 10.16
CA ASP A 358 14.38 -23.21 8.94
C ASP A 358 12.84 -23.39 8.88
N SER A 359 12.20 -24.05 9.86
CA SER A 359 10.76 -24.39 9.77
C SER A 359 9.80 -23.26 10.14
N ALA A 360 10.32 -22.11 10.58
CA ALA A 360 9.53 -20.93 10.95
C ALA A 360 10.33 -19.63 10.80
N VAL A 361 10.93 -19.38 9.63
CA VAL A 361 11.69 -18.13 9.45
C VAL A 361 10.73 -16.95 9.29
N LYS A 362 10.64 -16.14 10.35
CA LYS A 362 9.85 -14.90 10.40
C LYS A 362 10.72 -13.74 9.90
N ARG A 363 10.44 -13.16 8.74
CA ARG A 363 11.36 -12.32 7.95
C ARG A 363 10.67 -11.07 7.42
N GLY A 364 11.45 -10.03 7.18
CA GLY A 364 10.98 -8.82 6.50
C GLY A 364 10.78 -7.65 7.44
N VAL A 365 9.76 -6.85 7.15
CA VAL A 365 9.45 -5.56 7.78
C VAL A 365 8.05 -5.60 8.39
N CYS A 366 7.64 -4.56 9.14
CA CYS A 366 6.31 -4.47 9.75
C CYS A 366 6.02 -5.65 10.68
N TYR A 367 6.75 -5.70 11.79
CA TYR A 367 6.56 -6.65 12.87
C TYR A 367 5.30 -6.36 13.71
N ASP A 368 4.31 -7.22 13.55
CA ASP A 368 3.03 -7.15 14.25
C ASP A 368 2.99 -8.14 15.42
N ALA A 369 3.04 -7.62 16.64
CA ALA A 369 3.18 -8.45 17.84
C ALA A 369 1.89 -9.16 18.23
N THR A 370 0.71 -8.55 18.02
CA THR A 370 -0.56 -9.13 18.44
C THR A 370 -1.14 -10.10 17.41
N SER A 371 -0.67 -10.06 16.16
CA SER A 371 -0.96 -11.03 15.09
C SER A 371 -0.05 -12.28 15.12
N GLY A 372 0.50 -12.61 16.30
CA GLY A 372 1.35 -13.78 16.49
C GLY A 372 2.81 -13.54 16.13
N GLY A 373 3.24 -12.27 16.06
CA GLY A 373 4.58 -11.87 15.68
C GLY A 373 4.79 -12.05 14.18
N ASP A 374 3.86 -11.59 13.37
CA ASP A 374 3.90 -11.68 11.90
C ASP A 374 4.76 -10.56 11.31
N TYR A 375 5.17 -10.73 10.05
CA TYR A 375 6.00 -9.78 9.33
C TYR A 375 5.65 -9.82 7.85
N LEU A 376 5.79 -8.69 7.18
CA LEU A 376 5.69 -8.62 5.73
C LEU A 376 7.03 -9.03 5.09
N THR A 377 7.06 -10.22 4.48
CA THR A 377 8.25 -10.69 3.73
C THR A 377 8.45 -9.91 2.43
N PRO A 378 9.67 -9.89 1.84
CA PRO A 378 9.88 -9.25 0.53
C PRO A 378 8.95 -9.78 -0.58
N GLN A 379 8.65 -11.08 -0.59
CA GLN A 379 7.71 -11.69 -1.55
C GLN A 379 6.27 -11.23 -1.31
N GLU A 380 5.84 -11.12 -0.05
CA GLU A 380 4.52 -10.59 0.29
C GLU A 380 4.41 -9.10 -0.05
N THR A 381 5.49 -8.33 0.09
CA THR A 381 5.56 -6.95 -0.40
C THR A 381 5.36 -6.91 -1.92
N GLU A 382 6.11 -7.70 -2.71
CA GLU A 382 5.91 -7.79 -4.17
C GLU A 382 4.45 -8.16 -4.50
N ASP A 383 3.90 -9.20 -3.86
CA ASP A 383 2.52 -9.65 -4.08
C ASP A 383 1.48 -8.56 -3.76
N ALA A 384 1.71 -7.77 -2.72
CA ALA A 384 0.83 -6.68 -2.31
C ALA A 384 0.89 -5.47 -3.26
N LEU A 385 2.05 -5.23 -3.86
CA LEU A 385 2.30 -4.11 -4.77
C LEU A 385 2.09 -4.46 -6.25
N ALA A 386 1.93 -5.74 -6.58
CA ALA A 386 1.72 -6.20 -7.94
C ALA A 386 0.59 -5.44 -8.67
N GLY A 387 0.97 -4.67 -9.69
CA GLY A 387 0.05 -3.86 -10.49
C GLY A 387 -0.49 -2.61 -9.78
N LYS A 388 0.20 -2.13 -8.74
CA LYS A 388 -0.03 -0.84 -8.09
C LYS A 388 0.99 0.19 -8.59
N ASP A 389 0.60 1.46 -8.56
CA ASP A 389 1.48 2.57 -8.91
C ASP A 389 2.19 3.03 -7.62
N VAL A 390 3.45 2.61 -7.44
CA VAL A 390 4.36 3.11 -6.39
C VAL A 390 5.63 3.56 -7.08
N ASP A 391 6.01 4.83 -6.92
CA ASP A 391 7.19 5.38 -7.56
C ASP A 391 8.42 5.31 -6.65
N LEU A 392 8.22 5.41 -5.33
CA LEU A 392 9.26 5.26 -4.32
C LEU A 392 8.81 4.31 -3.22
N LEU A 393 9.59 3.25 -2.98
CA LEU A 393 9.43 2.35 -1.85
C LEU A 393 10.51 2.61 -0.80
N GLY A 394 10.10 3.15 0.34
CA GLY A 394 10.97 3.44 1.46
C GLY A 394 10.84 2.40 2.56
N TYR A 395 11.98 2.03 3.14
CA TYR A 395 12.05 1.21 4.34
C TYR A 395 12.63 2.04 5.48
N ASP A 396 11.75 2.49 6.37
CA ASP A 396 12.17 3.12 7.62
C ASP A 396 12.44 2.04 8.69
N ALA A 397 13.32 1.11 8.31
CA ALA A 397 13.58 -0.15 8.99
C ALA A 397 15.03 -0.63 8.76
N SER A 398 15.58 -1.36 9.73
CA SER A 398 16.94 -1.90 9.67
C SER A 398 17.09 -2.99 8.60
N LEU A 399 18.28 -3.09 7.99
CA LEU A 399 18.68 -4.20 7.13
C LEU A 399 17.79 -4.40 5.89
N MET A 400 17.12 -3.36 5.40
CA MET A 400 16.20 -3.49 4.26
C MET A 400 16.83 -3.12 2.92
N HIS A 401 18.02 -2.51 2.91
CA HIS A 401 18.84 -2.35 1.70
C HIS A 401 19.85 -3.49 1.54
N MET A 402 19.28 -4.69 1.42
CA MET A 402 19.97 -5.88 0.93
C MET A 402 19.70 -6.03 -0.55
N VAL A 403 20.65 -6.53 -1.34
CA VAL A 403 20.44 -6.82 -2.77
C VAL A 403 19.23 -7.74 -2.97
N GLU A 404 19.05 -8.76 -2.13
CA GLU A 404 17.93 -9.70 -2.27
C GLU A 404 16.57 -9.05 -2.02
N VAL A 405 16.52 -8.07 -1.12
CA VAL A 405 15.28 -7.34 -0.80
C VAL A 405 14.95 -6.38 -1.94
N VAL A 406 15.91 -5.57 -2.36
CA VAL A 406 15.71 -4.58 -3.44
C VAL A 406 15.40 -5.28 -4.76
N TYR A 407 16.05 -6.41 -5.05
CA TYR A 407 15.78 -7.20 -6.24
C TYR A 407 14.36 -7.74 -6.29
N GLN A 408 13.83 -8.23 -5.16
CA GLN A 408 12.48 -8.83 -5.12
C GLN A 408 11.38 -7.85 -5.53
N VAL A 409 11.53 -6.56 -5.22
CA VAL A 409 10.52 -5.53 -5.45
C VAL A 409 10.92 -4.53 -6.55
N MET A 410 11.98 -4.84 -7.32
CA MET A 410 12.57 -3.88 -8.26
C MET A 410 11.64 -3.47 -9.41
N THR A 411 10.57 -4.23 -9.66
CA THR A 411 9.57 -3.92 -10.69
C THR A 411 8.34 -3.20 -10.16
N ASP A 412 8.18 -3.13 -8.83
CA ASP A 412 7.02 -2.52 -8.18
C ASP A 412 7.24 -1.06 -7.80
N ALA A 413 8.50 -0.62 -7.76
CA ALA A 413 8.87 0.78 -7.54
C ALA A 413 10.09 1.20 -8.35
N ASP A 414 10.11 2.43 -8.84
CA ASP A 414 11.23 3.00 -9.59
C ASP A 414 12.45 3.29 -8.69
N VAL A 415 12.19 3.70 -7.45
CA VAL A 415 13.23 4.05 -6.46
C VAL A 415 13.01 3.25 -5.18
N SER A 416 14.11 2.78 -4.58
CA SER A 416 14.11 2.20 -3.24
C SER A 416 15.02 2.98 -2.30
N VAL A 417 14.59 3.17 -1.05
CA VAL A 417 15.34 3.93 -0.05
C VAL A 417 15.36 3.16 1.26
N GLY A 418 16.55 2.85 1.79
CA GLY A 418 16.68 2.02 2.98
C GLY A 418 18.07 2.07 3.59
N SER A 419 18.22 1.40 4.73
CA SER A 419 19.50 1.20 5.41
C SER A 419 20.00 -0.22 5.17
N GLU A 420 21.30 -0.36 4.87
CA GLU A 420 21.92 -1.68 4.72
C GLU A 420 22.29 -2.30 6.07
N ASP A 421 22.44 -1.49 7.13
CA ASP A 421 22.74 -1.92 8.50
C ASP A 421 21.56 -1.59 9.46
N LEU A 422 21.82 -1.60 10.76
CA LEU A 422 20.90 -1.19 11.78
C LEU A 422 20.57 0.30 11.63
N LYS A 423 19.28 0.57 11.50
CA LYS A 423 18.71 1.88 11.70
C LYS A 423 18.83 2.30 13.18
N SER A 424 19.01 3.59 13.42
CA SER A 424 18.91 4.18 14.75
C SER A 424 17.45 4.24 15.24
N THR A 425 17.22 4.34 16.54
CA THR A 425 15.88 4.10 17.13
C THR A 425 14.82 5.13 16.75
N SER A 426 15.21 6.32 16.28
CA SER A 426 14.32 7.48 16.15
C SER A 426 13.67 7.71 14.78
N GLY A 427 13.75 6.78 13.82
CA GLY A 427 13.03 7.01 12.56
C GLY A 427 13.79 7.77 11.48
N TRP A 428 13.11 7.98 10.36
CA TRP A 428 13.42 9.06 9.44
C TRP A 428 12.92 10.40 10.00
N PRO A 429 13.63 11.53 9.77
CA PRO A 429 13.17 12.85 10.21
C PRO A 429 12.06 13.37 9.29
N TYR A 430 10.82 12.88 9.50
CA TYR A 430 9.69 13.10 8.60
C TYR A 430 9.36 14.58 8.43
N ASP A 431 9.52 15.37 9.50
CA ASP A 431 9.29 16.81 9.48
C ASP A 431 10.14 17.52 8.41
N THR A 432 11.44 17.21 8.35
CA THR A 432 12.36 17.86 7.39
C THR A 432 12.24 17.30 5.98
N ILE A 433 11.96 16.01 5.82
CA ILE A 433 11.72 15.37 4.52
C ILE A 433 10.45 15.95 3.88
N LEU A 434 9.35 15.96 4.63
CA LEU A 434 8.07 16.45 4.14
C LEU A 434 8.07 17.96 3.98
N ALA A 435 8.84 18.72 4.77
CA ALA A 435 9.02 20.15 4.54
C ALA A 435 9.68 20.45 3.18
N ASP A 436 10.68 19.66 2.77
CA ASP A 436 11.30 19.81 1.44
C ASP A 436 10.35 19.39 0.32
N LEU A 437 9.64 18.27 0.49
CA LEU A 437 8.66 17.78 -0.48
C LEU A 437 7.52 18.77 -0.70
N THR A 438 6.92 19.29 0.38
CA THR A 438 5.85 20.30 0.30
C THR A 438 6.34 21.65 -0.24
N ALA A 439 7.60 22.01 0.00
CA ALA A 439 8.20 23.21 -0.59
C ALA A 439 8.51 23.05 -2.09
N THR A 440 8.79 21.83 -2.54
CA THR A 440 9.15 21.52 -3.94
C THR A 440 8.38 20.28 -4.45
N PRO A 441 7.05 20.37 -4.57
CA PRO A 441 6.22 19.20 -4.87
C PRO A 441 6.43 18.65 -6.28
N ALA A 442 7.05 19.43 -7.18
CA ALA A 442 7.38 18.98 -8.54
C ALA A 442 8.63 18.08 -8.62
N MET A 443 9.25 17.71 -7.49
CA MET A 443 10.40 16.81 -7.49
C MET A 443 10.04 15.42 -8.00
N ILE A 444 10.94 14.81 -8.77
CA ILE A 444 10.76 13.45 -9.29
C ILE A 444 11.17 12.40 -8.23
N PRO A 445 10.82 11.12 -8.38
CA PRO A 445 11.14 10.10 -7.38
C PRO A 445 12.62 10.02 -7.00
N LEU A 446 13.53 10.17 -7.98
CA LEU A 446 14.97 10.19 -7.73
C LEU A 446 15.39 11.35 -6.80
N ASP A 447 14.82 12.54 -7.02
CA ASP A 447 15.10 13.71 -6.18
C ASP A 447 14.58 13.51 -4.75
N LEU A 448 13.40 12.90 -4.59
CA LEU A 448 12.85 12.59 -3.26
C LEU A 448 13.73 11.57 -2.52
N GLY A 449 14.24 10.54 -3.20
CA GLY A 449 15.18 9.60 -2.59
C GLY A 449 16.47 10.27 -2.10
N THR A 450 17.02 11.22 -2.85
CA THR A 450 18.13 12.07 -2.39
C THR A 450 17.75 12.91 -1.18
N VAL A 451 16.55 13.53 -1.19
CA VAL A 451 16.07 14.31 -0.03
C VAL A 451 16.04 13.45 1.23
N ILE A 452 15.49 12.24 1.15
CA ILE A 452 15.42 11.32 2.29
C ILE A 452 16.82 11.00 2.83
N VAL A 453 17.76 10.60 1.97
CA VAL A 453 19.15 10.28 2.36
C VAL A 453 19.85 11.50 3.00
N GLN A 454 19.74 12.67 2.39
CA GLN A 454 20.41 13.88 2.90
C GLN A 454 19.79 14.38 4.21
N ARG A 455 18.46 14.30 4.39
CA ARG A 455 17.81 14.67 5.65
C ARG A 455 18.13 13.70 6.78
N TYR A 456 18.18 12.40 6.48
CA TYR A 456 18.66 11.39 7.43
C TYR A 456 20.10 11.68 7.86
N LYS A 457 20.98 12.04 6.90
CA LYS A 457 22.36 12.46 7.17
C LYS A 457 22.47 13.74 7.99
N ASP A 458 21.65 14.74 7.73
CA ASP A 458 21.65 15.99 8.51
C ASP A 458 21.19 15.73 9.95
N PHE A 459 20.24 14.83 10.16
CA PHE A 459 19.67 14.50 11.46
C PHE A 459 20.64 13.70 12.34
N TYR A 460 21.19 12.59 11.82
CA TYR A 460 22.11 11.73 12.59
C TYR A 460 23.57 12.20 12.53
N GLY A 461 23.93 12.98 11.51
CA GLY A 461 25.33 13.32 11.21
C GLY A 461 26.11 12.12 10.68
N THR A 462 27.43 12.25 10.61
CA THR A 462 28.33 11.19 10.10
C THR A 462 29.22 10.60 11.20
N GLY A 463 28.86 10.80 12.47
CA GLY A 463 29.70 10.49 13.63
C GLY A 463 29.52 9.09 14.23
N GLY A 464 28.56 8.30 13.73
CA GLY A 464 28.19 7.00 14.28
C GLY A 464 28.31 5.85 13.28
N GLU A 465 27.36 4.92 13.39
CA GLU A 465 27.24 3.65 12.65
C GLU A 465 26.03 3.68 11.68
N GLU A 466 25.39 4.84 11.50
CA GLU A 466 24.19 4.97 10.70
C GLU A 466 24.50 4.88 9.20
N THR A 467 23.65 4.16 8.47
CA THR A 467 23.68 4.10 7.00
C THR A 467 22.32 4.34 6.39
N GLN A 468 22.30 4.94 5.20
CA GLN A 468 21.10 5.16 4.41
C GLN A 468 21.49 5.35 2.96
N SER A 469 20.77 4.72 2.03
CA SER A 469 21.03 4.83 0.60
C SER A 469 19.74 4.88 -0.20
N ALA A 470 19.84 5.42 -1.41
CA ALA A 470 18.79 5.45 -2.42
C ALA A 470 19.27 4.72 -3.68
N VAL A 471 18.43 3.80 -4.18
CA VAL A 471 18.71 2.94 -5.33
C VAL A 471 17.75 3.25 -6.47
N ASP A 472 18.29 3.39 -7.68
CA ASP A 472 17.53 3.46 -8.93
C ASP A 472 17.28 2.05 -9.45
N ASN A 473 16.03 1.56 -9.32
CA ASN A 473 15.68 0.19 -9.69
C ASN A 473 15.70 -0.01 -11.21
N SER A 474 15.60 1.06 -12.01
CA SER A 474 15.61 0.97 -13.47
C SER A 474 16.96 0.52 -14.03
N VAL A 475 18.05 0.67 -13.26
CA VAL A 475 19.41 0.26 -13.63
C VAL A 475 19.92 -0.96 -12.84
N LEU A 476 19.13 -1.47 -11.88
CA LEU A 476 19.53 -2.57 -11.00
C LEU A 476 19.87 -3.86 -11.75
N ALA A 477 19.23 -4.11 -12.90
CA ALA A 477 19.55 -5.27 -13.75
C ALA A 477 21.03 -5.34 -14.18
N GLY A 478 21.70 -4.18 -14.32
CA GLY A 478 23.13 -4.11 -14.58
C GLY A 478 23.98 -4.60 -13.41
N LEU A 479 23.59 -4.22 -12.18
CA LEU A 479 24.24 -4.70 -10.96
C LEU A 479 24.03 -6.20 -10.77
N VAL A 480 22.81 -6.71 -10.97
CA VAL A 480 22.49 -8.14 -10.85
C VAL A 480 23.32 -8.96 -11.82
N THR A 481 23.44 -8.53 -13.08
CA THR A 481 24.30 -9.19 -14.08
C THR A 481 25.77 -9.22 -13.63
N ALA A 482 26.27 -8.11 -13.07
CA ALA A 482 27.65 -8.06 -12.58
C ALA A 482 27.89 -8.97 -11.37
N ILE A 483 26.90 -9.13 -10.48
CA ILE A 483 26.99 -10.05 -9.34
C ILE A 483 26.94 -11.51 -9.83
N ASP A 484 26.11 -11.81 -10.83
CA ASP A 484 26.04 -13.13 -11.47
C ASP A 484 27.38 -13.51 -12.12
N ASP A 485 27.96 -12.61 -12.94
CA ASP A 485 29.28 -12.78 -13.54
C ASP A 485 30.38 -12.99 -12.47
N LEU A 486 30.29 -12.26 -11.34
CA LEU A 486 31.19 -12.43 -10.21
C LEU A 486 31.02 -13.81 -9.55
N ALA A 487 29.78 -14.30 -9.38
CA ALA A 487 29.53 -15.62 -8.84
C ALA A 487 30.18 -16.72 -9.71
N ASP A 488 30.00 -16.63 -11.03
CA ASP A 488 30.63 -17.53 -12.00
C ASP A 488 32.17 -17.49 -11.93
N ALA A 489 32.75 -16.30 -11.82
CA ALA A 489 34.19 -16.14 -11.67
C ALA A 489 34.70 -16.77 -10.36
N LEU A 490 33.99 -16.57 -9.25
CA LEU A 490 34.35 -17.17 -7.96
C LEU A 490 34.22 -18.70 -7.98
N ILE A 491 33.21 -19.23 -8.65
CA ILE A 491 33.05 -20.67 -8.90
C ILE A 491 34.26 -21.21 -9.67
N ALA A 492 34.67 -20.52 -10.74
CA ALA A 492 35.83 -20.91 -11.54
C ALA A 492 37.13 -20.90 -10.71
N GLU A 493 37.31 -19.90 -9.85
CA GLU A 493 38.49 -19.78 -8.98
C GLU A 493 38.53 -20.87 -7.89
N ILE A 494 37.39 -21.22 -7.27
CA ILE A 494 37.31 -22.34 -6.32
C ILE A 494 37.68 -23.65 -7.03
N ASN A 495 37.15 -23.89 -8.23
CA ASN A 495 37.45 -25.08 -9.03
C ASN A 495 38.92 -25.13 -9.48
N ALA A 496 39.57 -23.97 -9.66
CA ALA A 496 40.99 -23.85 -9.94
C ALA A 496 41.88 -24.10 -8.71
N GLY A 497 41.30 -24.23 -7.52
CA GLY A 497 42.00 -24.48 -6.25
C GLY A 497 42.32 -23.22 -5.45
N ASN A 498 41.75 -22.06 -5.80
CA ASN A 498 41.99 -20.77 -5.15
C ASN A 498 40.95 -20.45 -4.05
N GLN A 499 40.32 -21.47 -3.47
CA GLN A 499 39.29 -21.30 -2.42
C GLN A 499 39.81 -20.51 -1.20
N THR A 500 41.07 -20.68 -0.81
CA THR A 500 41.67 -19.95 0.32
C THR A 500 41.65 -18.44 0.09
N ASP A 501 41.87 -17.98 -1.15
CA ASP A 501 41.90 -16.56 -1.46
C ASP A 501 40.48 -15.96 -1.33
N VAL A 502 39.46 -16.69 -1.76
CA VAL A 502 38.04 -16.32 -1.56
C VAL A 502 37.67 -16.33 -0.07
N GLN A 503 38.17 -17.30 0.70
CA GLN A 503 37.97 -17.38 2.15
C GLN A 503 38.62 -16.20 2.89
N ASP A 504 39.84 -15.81 2.51
CA ASP A 504 40.54 -14.66 3.09
C ASP A 504 39.78 -13.36 2.78
N ALA A 505 39.28 -13.20 1.56
CA ALA A 505 38.46 -12.05 1.17
C ALA A 505 37.16 -11.99 1.98
N ARG A 506 36.44 -13.11 2.09
CA ARG A 506 35.20 -13.19 2.86
C ARG A 506 35.43 -12.92 4.35
N THR A 507 36.41 -13.57 4.98
CA THR A 507 36.65 -13.48 6.43
C THR A 507 37.17 -12.10 6.87
N THR A 508 37.77 -11.35 5.95
CA THR A 508 38.27 -9.99 6.22
C THR A 508 37.32 -8.88 5.76
N THR A 509 36.19 -9.23 5.14
CA THR A 509 35.09 -8.32 4.86
C THR A 509 34.28 -8.09 6.14
N VAL A 510 33.96 -6.81 6.41
CA VAL A 510 33.21 -6.40 7.60
C VAL A 510 31.80 -6.98 7.54
N GLN A 511 31.30 -7.44 8.69
CA GLN A 511 29.97 -8.01 8.85
C GLN A 511 29.00 -6.92 9.27
N ILE A 512 27.77 -6.99 8.76
CA ILE A 512 26.70 -6.04 9.03
C ILE A 512 25.72 -6.71 9.98
N TYR A 513 25.76 -6.32 11.26
CA TYR A 513 25.02 -6.86 12.41
C TYR A 513 25.06 -8.39 12.63
N TYR A 514 24.67 -9.17 11.63
CA TYR A 514 24.78 -10.60 11.52
C TYR A 514 26.04 -11.03 10.76
N ASP A 515 26.57 -12.20 11.10
CA ASP A 515 27.75 -12.79 10.47
C ASP A 515 27.51 -13.30 9.04
N TYR A 516 26.29 -13.13 8.52
CA TYR A 516 25.90 -13.53 7.18
C TYR A 516 25.51 -12.39 6.24
N TYR A 517 25.49 -11.15 6.72
CA TYR A 517 25.38 -9.97 5.86
C TYR A 517 26.74 -9.26 5.78
N ILE A 518 27.10 -8.87 4.58
CA ILE A 518 28.34 -8.15 4.28
C ILE A 518 28.04 -7.03 3.28
N ASP A 519 28.80 -5.95 3.36
CA ASP A 519 28.77 -4.91 2.33
C ASP A 519 29.30 -5.47 1.00
N LEU A 520 28.50 -5.36 -0.06
CA LEU A 520 28.81 -5.96 -1.37
C LEU A 520 30.00 -5.25 -2.03
N TYR A 521 30.07 -3.93 -1.96
CA TYR A 521 31.13 -3.14 -2.57
C TYR A 521 32.48 -3.50 -1.95
N ARG A 522 32.53 -3.60 -0.62
CA ARG A 522 33.69 -3.95 0.17
C ARG A 522 34.14 -5.36 -0.11
N PHE A 523 33.22 -6.30 -0.23
CA PHE A 523 33.54 -7.66 -0.65
C PHE A 523 34.18 -7.67 -2.04
N ALA A 524 33.61 -6.94 -3.01
CA ALA A 524 34.17 -6.81 -4.35
C ALA A 524 35.58 -6.18 -4.33
N GLN A 525 35.83 -5.13 -3.53
CA GLN A 525 37.17 -4.59 -3.33
C GLN A 525 38.16 -5.64 -2.83
N LYS A 526 37.72 -6.54 -1.95
CA LYS A 526 38.56 -7.63 -1.43
C LYS A 526 38.86 -8.66 -2.51
N ILE A 527 37.85 -9.07 -3.28
CA ILE A 527 38.03 -9.98 -4.40
C ILE A 527 38.98 -9.40 -5.45
N GLU A 528 38.86 -8.11 -5.80
CA GLU A 528 39.76 -7.46 -6.76
C GLU A 528 41.24 -7.62 -6.38
N ILE A 529 41.55 -7.53 -5.08
CA ILE A 529 42.92 -7.57 -4.56
C ILE A 529 43.38 -9.02 -4.33
N GLU A 530 42.52 -9.85 -3.76
CA GLU A 530 42.88 -11.15 -3.20
C GLU A 530 42.68 -12.28 -4.21
N VAL A 531 41.81 -12.13 -5.21
CA VAL A 531 41.47 -13.16 -6.21
C VAL A 531 41.65 -12.60 -7.64
N PRO A 532 42.89 -12.59 -8.18
CA PRO A 532 43.18 -11.93 -9.46
C PRO A 532 42.38 -12.42 -10.68
N GLY A 533 41.87 -13.65 -10.65
CA GLY A 533 41.06 -14.23 -11.72
C GLY A 533 39.61 -13.74 -11.76
N ALA A 534 39.11 -13.15 -10.68
CA ALA A 534 37.77 -12.57 -10.57
C ALA A 534 37.80 -11.02 -10.45
N ALA A 535 38.96 -10.40 -10.69
CA ALA A 535 39.16 -8.98 -10.42
C ALA A 535 38.38 -8.06 -11.37
N LEU A 536 38.12 -8.49 -12.62
CA LEU A 536 37.36 -7.68 -13.58
C LEU A 536 35.87 -7.67 -13.23
N GLU A 537 35.36 -8.82 -12.82
CA GLU A 537 33.97 -9.02 -12.40
C GLU A 537 33.71 -8.27 -11.09
N ALA A 538 34.65 -8.32 -10.15
CA ALA A 538 34.61 -7.50 -8.94
C ALA A 538 34.60 -5.98 -9.23
N GLN A 539 35.42 -5.53 -10.18
CA GLN A 539 35.38 -4.13 -10.64
C GLN A 539 34.04 -3.76 -11.29
N ALA A 540 33.43 -4.70 -12.02
CA ALA A 540 32.11 -4.49 -12.62
C ALA A 540 31.03 -4.36 -11.54
N VAL A 541 31.08 -5.15 -10.47
CA VAL A 541 30.17 -5.01 -9.32
C VAL A 541 30.30 -3.63 -8.70
N MET A 542 31.51 -3.20 -8.34
CA MET A 542 31.74 -1.87 -7.75
C MET A 542 31.22 -0.74 -8.67
N ALA A 543 31.51 -0.82 -9.97
CA ALA A 543 31.06 0.18 -10.94
C ALA A 543 29.54 0.22 -11.10
N ASN A 544 28.84 -0.91 -10.97
CA ASN A 544 27.38 -0.94 -11.04
C ASN A 544 26.73 -0.50 -9.72
N ILE A 545 27.37 -0.72 -8.56
CA ILE A 545 26.92 -0.11 -7.29
C ILE A 545 27.00 1.41 -7.39
N ASP A 546 28.11 1.98 -7.87
CA ASP A 546 28.27 3.43 -8.09
C ASP A 546 27.21 4.04 -9.04
N ILE A 547 26.55 3.20 -9.86
CA ILE A 547 25.48 3.62 -10.77
C ILE A 547 24.11 3.45 -10.13
N ALA A 548 23.85 2.29 -9.52
CA ALA A 548 22.54 1.94 -8.96
C ALA A 548 22.28 2.67 -7.64
N VAL A 549 23.27 2.74 -6.74
CA VAL A 549 23.22 3.53 -5.50
C VAL A 549 23.61 4.96 -5.84
N TYR A 550 22.62 5.77 -6.19
CA TYR A 550 22.87 7.11 -6.72
C TYR A 550 23.03 8.18 -5.61
N ASP A 551 22.62 7.86 -4.38
CA ASP A 551 22.93 8.66 -3.19
C ASP A 551 23.06 7.76 -1.96
N GLU A 552 24.02 8.06 -1.10
CA GLU A 552 24.25 7.31 0.14
C GLU A 552 24.87 8.19 1.25
N MET A 553 24.66 7.73 2.48
CA MET A 553 25.41 8.16 3.64
C MET A 553 25.81 6.93 4.46
N HIS A 554 27.02 7.01 5.03
CA HIS A 554 27.48 6.11 6.06
C HIS A 554 28.25 6.86 7.15
N GLY A 555 28.10 6.38 8.38
CA GLY A 555 28.78 6.91 9.55
C GLY A 555 30.27 6.61 9.56
N SER A 556 31.05 7.42 10.28
CA SER A 556 32.51 7.28 10.34
C SER A 556 33.00 5.99 11.01
N TYR A 557 32.13 5.25 11.71
CA TYR A 557 32.46 3.95 12.31
C TYR A 557 32.24 2.77 11.37
N VAL A 558 31.50 2.99 10.28
CA VAL A 558 31.26 2.03 9.19
C VAL A 558 31.76 2.59 7.85
N PRO A 559 33.05 2.98 7.73
CA PRO A 559 33.59 3.67 6.55
C PRO A 559 33.74 2.79 5.29
N HIS A 560 33.15 1.59 5.31
CA HIS A 560 33.27 0.56 4.29
C HIS A 560 31.90 0.08 3.82
N GLU A 561 30.84 0.74 4.26
CA GLU A 561 29.47 0.51 3.85
C GLU A 561 29.13 1.47 2.71
N HIS A 562 28.57 0.93 1.64
CA HIS A 562 28.38 1.58 0.34
C HIS A 562 26.93 1.49 -0.15
N GLY A 563 26.00 1.21 0.77
CA GLY A 563 24.58 1.34 0.60
C GLY A 563 23.85 0.06 0.18
N LEU A 564 24.53 -1.04 -0.10
CA LEU A 564 23.91 -2.33 -0.41
C LEU A 564 24.72 -3.50 0.13
N SER A 565 24.06 -4.27 0.99
CA SER A 565 24.61 -5.50 1.54
C SER A 565 24.09 -6.74 0.81
N ILE A 566 24.78 -7.85 0.96
CA ILE A 566 24.43 -9.14 0.34
C ILE A 566 24.57 -10.28 1.34
N TYR A 567 23.80 -11.35 1.16
CA TYR A 567 23.96 -12.57 1.93
C TYR A 567 25.21 -13.34 1.52
N PHE A 568 26.13 -13.49 2.46
CA PHE A 568 27.23 -14.43 2.35
C PHE A 568 27.61 -14.87 3.77
N PRO A 569 27.09 -16.01 4.27
CA PRO A 569 27.39 -16.52 5.61
C PRO A 569 28.89 -16.63 5.95
N LEU A 570 29.27 -16.35 7.19
CA LEU A 570 30.66 -16.61 7.59
C LEU A 570 30.93 -18.12 7.67
N THR A 571 29.94 -18.89 8.12
CA THR A 571 30.06 -20.33 8.33
C THR A 571 28.94 -21.10 7.61
N GLN A 572 29.18 -22.38 7.34
CA GLN A 572 28.18 -23.27 6.74
C GLN A 572 26.93 -23.42 7.60
N ASP A 573 27.06 -23.38 8.93
CA ASP A 573 25.93 -23.52 9.86
C ASP A 573 24.94 -22.34 9.75
N ASP A 574 25.40 -21.21 9.21
CA ASP A 574 24.61 -20.00 9.00
C ASP A 574 24.00 -19.93 7.59
N TYR A 575 24.31 -20.88 6.71
CA TYR A 575 23.64 -21.03 5.41
C TYR A 575 22.21 -21.53 5.60
N SER A 576 21.23 -20.81 5.04
CA SER A 576 19.82 -21.23 5.05
C SER A 576 19.46 -21.82 3.70
N ALA A 577 18.92 -23.04 3.69
CA ALA A 577 18.50 -23.71 2.46
C ALA A 577 17.33 -22.98 1.77
N THR A 578 16.61 -22.12 2.50
CA THR A 578 15.56 -21.28 1.93
C THR A 578 16.09 -20.10 1.11
N TYR A 579 17.39 -19.78 1.18
CA TYR A 579 17.99 -18.74 0.33
C TYR A 579 17.85 -19.07 -1.16
N ASP A 580 18.03 -20.35 -1.51
CA ASP A 580 17.93 -20.92 -2.86
C ASP A 580 16.53 -20.72 -3.49
N SER A 581 15.55 -20.27 -2.70
CA SER A 581 14.18 -19.98 -3.14
C SER A 581 13.87 -18.49 -3.28
N THR A 582 14.82 -17.60 -2.96
CA THR A 582 14.68 -16.16 -3.21
C THR A 582 14.75 -15.87 -4.71
N ALA A 583 14.04 -14.84 -5.19
CA ALA A 583 14.09 -14.48 -6.60
C ALA A 583 15.52 -14.18 -7.08
N PHE A 584 16.32 -13.50 -6.24
CA PHE A 584 17.71 -13.17 -6.54
C PHE A 584 18.59 -14.41 -6.72
N ALA A 585 18.47 -15.40 -5.83
CA ALA A 585 19.20 -16.66 -5.97
C ALA A 585 18.72 -17.46 -7.19
N ILE A 586 17.42 -17.46 -7.49
CA ILE A 586 16.88 -18.19 -8.65
C ILE A 586 17.41 -17.65 -9.99
N ASP A 587 17.63 -16.34 -10.07
CA ASP A 587 18.01 -15.65 -11.31
C ASP A 587 19.52 -15.33 -11.41
N THR A 588 20.33 -15.75 -10.42
CA THR A 588 21.79 -15.60 -10.43
C THR A 588 22.47 -16.90 -9.99
N HIS A 589 23.79 -17.01 -10.16
CA HIS A 589 24.59 -18.15 -9.69
C HIS A 589 25.15 -17.95 -8.27
N TRP A 590 24.61 -16.99 -7.52
CA TRP A 590 25.16 -16.64 -6.21
C TRP A 590 25.00 -17.78 -5.20
N ASP A 591 23.87 -18.48 -5.18
CA ASP A 591 23.70 -19.64 -4.30
C ASP A 591 24.50 -20.87 -4.78
N GLU A 592 24.70 -21.08 -6.10
CA GLU A 592 25.67 -22.07 -6.59
C GLU A 592 27.08 -21.79 -6.05
N PHE A 593 27.51 -20.53 -6.09
CA PHE A 593 28.77 -20.09 -5.52
C PHE A 593 28.85 -20.39 -4.02
N LEU A 594 27.83 -19.99 -3.24
CA LEU A 594 27.78 -20.23 -1.81
C LEU A 594 27.81 -21.73 -1.48
N ARG A 595 27.01 -22.55 -2.17
CA ARG A 595 26.98 -24.01 -1.98
C ARG A 595 28.34 -24.64 -2.28
N LEU A 596 28.99 -24.23 -3.37
CA LEU A 596 30.34 -24.68 -3.72
C LEU A 596 31.36 -24.28 -2.65
N TYR A 597 31.29 -23.03 -2.18
CA TYR A 597 32.18 -22.46 -1.18
C TYR A 597 32.13 -23.23 0.15
N TYR A 598 30.95 -23.64 0.64
CA TYR A 598 30.82 -24.39 1.89
C TYR A 598 31.03 -25.91 1.74
N ASN A 599 30.55 -26.52 0.66
CA ASN A 599 30.46 -27.99 0.58
C ASN A 599 31.58 -28.66 -0.23
N GLY A 600 32.41 -27.90 -0.97
CA GLY A 600 33.49 -28.47 -1.78
C GLY A 600 32.96 -29.36 -2.89
N ALA A 601 32.52 -28.72 -3.99
CA ALA A 601 31.74 -29.24 -5.12
C ALA A 601 30.37 -29.83 -4.72
N PRO A 602 29.27 -29.45 -5.40
CA PRO A 602 28.03 -30.18 -5.21
C PRO A 602 28.25 -31.64 -5.62
N PRO A 603 27.70 -32.63 -4.91
CA PRO A 603 27.47 -33.92 -5.55
C PRO A 603 26.64 -33.66 -6.82
N PRO A 604 26.92 -34.35 -7.94
CA PRO A 604 26.03 -34.28 -9.09
C PRO A 604 24.60 -34.58 -8.63
N PRO A 605 23.57 -33.97 -9.24
CA PRO A 605 22.18 -34.25 -8.92
C PRO A 605 21.95 -35.77 -8.87
N PRO A 606 21.13 -36.29 -7.94
CA PRO A 606 20.87 -37.72 -7.87
C PRO A 606 20.32 -38.24 -9.21
N ASP A 607 20.83 -39.39 -9.68
CA ASP A 607 20.47 -40.08 -10.94
C ASP A 607 18.97 -40.42 -11.05
N GLY A 608 18.12 -39.42 -11.31
CA GLY A 608 16.68 -39.56 -11.47
C GLY A 608 16.13 -38.58 -12.49
N ASP A 609 14.89 -38.83 -12.93
CA ASP A 609 14.22 -37.98 -13.92
C ASP A 609 13.98 -36.57 -13.37
N ASP A 610 14.35 -35.58 -14.19
CA ASP A 610 14.20 -34.16 -13.94
C ASP A 610 12.90 -33.60 -14.58
N VAL A 611 12.56 -32.34 -14.29
CA VAL A 611 11.35 -31.70 -14.83
C VAL A 611 11.67 -30.50 -15.71
N GLY A 612 10.81 -30.20 -16.68
CA GLY A 612 11.00 -29.06 -17.57
C GLY A 612 9.69 -28.49 -18.11
N VAL A 613 9.70 -27.20 -18.40
CA VAL A 613 8.59 -26.45 -19.02
C VAL A 613 9.07 -25.84 -20.33
N PHE A 614 8.24 -25.93 -21.36
CA PHE A 614 8.42 -25.21 -22.61
C PHE A 614 7.32 -24.17 -22.77
N ARG A 615 7.70 -22.89 -22.89
CA ARG A 615 6.78 -21.75 -22.98
C ARG A 615 7.25 -20.80 -24.07
N ASP A 616 6.41 -20.58 -25.08
CA ASP A 616 6.65 -19.58 -26.13
C ASP A 616 8.04 -19.67 -26.83
N GLY A 617 8.58 -20.88 -27.00
CA GLY A 617 9.91 -21.09 -27.60
C GLY A 617 11.07 -21.16 -26.60
N GLN A 618 10.80 -20.92 -25.32
CA GLN A 618 11.75 -20.97 -24.23
C GLN A 618 11.67 -22.31 -23.49
N TRP A 619 12.84 -22.89 -23.20
CA TRP A 619 13.01 -24.01 -22.29
C TRP A 619 13.36 -23.51 -20.90
N ILE A 620 12.70 -24.07 -19.90
CA ILE A 620 12.97 -23.87 -18.48
C ILE A 620 13.10 -25.27 -17.90
N LEU A 621 14.34 -25.76 -17.79
CA LEU A 621 14.64 -27.09 -17.26
C LEU A 621 15.09 -26.96 -15.83
N GLN A 622 14.66 -27.88 -14.98
CA GLN A 622 15.00 -27.92 -13.57
C GLN A 622 15.60 -29.27 -13.26
N SER A 623 16.86 -29.28 -12.83
CA SER A 623 17.48 -30.48 -12.29
C SER A 623 17.10 -30.66 -10.81
N GLY A 624 16.94 -31.89 -10.34
CA GLY A 624 16.60 -32.22 -8.95
C GLY A 624 15.12 -32.06 -8.58
N ASN A 625 14.63 -32.96 -7.73
CA ASN A 625 13.26 -32.94 -7.20
C ASN A 625 13.28 -33.33 -5.71
N PRO A 626 12.80 -32.50 -4.74
CA PRO A 626 11.99 -31.27 -4.84
C PRO A 626 12.77 -30.02 -5.30
N PRO A 627 12.09 -28.86 -5.54
CA PRO A 627 12.69 -27.69 -6.16
C PRO A 627 13.90 -27.15 -5.39
N GLY A 628 15.09 -27.26 -6.00
CA GLY A 628 16.33 -26.74 -5.43
C GLY A 628 17.58 -27.11 -6.23
N SER A 629 17.50 -27.26 -7.56
CA SER A 629 18.71 -27.42 -8.37
C SER A 629 18.58 -26.78 -9.75
N VAL A 630 19.74 -26.36 -10.25
CA VAL A 630 20.08 -25.76 -11.56
C VAL A 630 18.89 -25.60 -12.51
N ILE A 631 18.51 -24.34 -12.74
CA ILE A 631 17.50 -23.99 -13.74
C ILE A 631 18.19 -23.59 -15.05
N TYR A 632 18.07 -24.39 -16.10
CA TYR A 632 18.50 -23.98 -17.43
C TYR A 632 17.38 -23.19 -18.13
N ARG A 633 17.61 -21.90 -18.42
CA ARG A 633 16.66 -21.04 -19.16
C ARG A 633 17.25 -20.54 -20.46
N PHE A 634 16.69 -20.96 -21.59
CA PHE A 634 17.21 -20.56 -22.90
C PHE A 634 16.17 -20.73 -24.02
N ASN A 635 16.35 -20.00 -25.11
CA ASN A 635 15.48 -20.08 -26.29
C ASN A 635 16.01 -21.13 -27.27
N PHE A 636 15.19 -22.15 -27.55
CA PHE A 636 15.46 -23.13 -28.59
C PHE A 636 14.13 -23.66 -29.17
N GLY A 637 13.70 -23.07 -30.28
CA GLY A 637 12.42 -23.38 -30.91
C GLY A 637 11.55 -22.14 -31.10
N ASN A 638 10.33 -22.36 -31.54
CA ASN A 638 9.30 -21.34 -31.73
C ASN A 638 8.09 -21.64 -30.81
N PRO A 639 7.23 -20.65 -30.51
CA PRO A 639 6.04 -20.86 -29.68
C PRO A 639 5.09 -21.99 -30.10
N THR A 640 5.06 -22.34 -31.39
CA THR A 640 4.16 -23.36 -31.94
C THR A 640 4.80 -24.75 -32.04
N ASP A 641 6.05 -24.91 -31.64
CA ASP A 641 6.73 -26.19 -31.72
C ASP A 641 6.31 -27.13 -30.59
N ILE A 642 6.45 -28.43 -30.81
CA ILE A 642 6.21 -29.44 -29.79
C ILE A 642 7.56 -29.80 -29.15
N PRO A 643 7.76 -29.59 -27.83
CA PRO A 643 9.00 -29.95 -27.15
C PRO A 643 9.13 -31.47 -27.03
N VAL A 644 10.36 -31.96 -27.16
CA VAL A 644 10.76 -33.35 -26.94
C VAL A 644 12.10 -33.41 -26.21
N THR A 645 12.34 -34.49 -25.48
CA THR A 645 13.60 -34.74 -24.75
C THR A 645 14.10 -36.16 -25.00
N GLY A 646 15.41 -36.34 -24.91
CA GLY A 646 16.05 -37.63 -25.04
C GLY A 646 17.57 -37.53 -24.94
N ASP A 647 18.24 -38.65 -24.65
CA ASP A 647 19.67 -38.83 -24.80
C ASP A 647 20.03 -39.16 -26.26
N TRP A 648 20.18 -38.12 -27.08
CA TRP A 648 20.37 -38.27 -28.54
C TRP A 648 21.74 -38.78 -28.97
N ASP A 649 22.72 -38.88 -28.07
CA ASP A 649 24.06 -39.39 -28.38
C ASP A 649 24.55 -40.51 -27.47
N GLY A 650 23.67 -41.05 -26.62
CA GLY A 650 23.90 -42.22 -25.79
C GLY A 650 24.94 -41.95 -24.69
N ASN A 651 25.05 -40.71 -24.23
CA ASN A 651 26.04 -40.32 -23.21
C ASN A 651 25.52 -40.44 -21.76
N GLY A 652 24.23 -40.76 -21.61
CA GLY A 652 23.50 -40.86 -20.35
C GLY A 652 22.74 -39.60 -19.94
N GLU A 653 22.84 -38.50 -20.69
CA GLU A 653 22.19 -37.22 -20.37
C GLU A 653 21.05 -36.88 -21.32
N TYR A 654 19.86 -36.66 -20.76
CA TYR A 654 18.72 -36.16 -21.52
C TYR A 654 18.94 -34.69 -21.91
N THR A 655 18.75 -34.40 -23.19
CA THR A 655 18.88 -33.05 -23.76
C THR A 655 17.62 -32.68 -24.55
N ILE A 656 17.64 -31.52 -25.19
CA ILE A 656 16.44 -30.85 -25.72
C ILE A 656 16.27 -31.04 -27.23
N GLY A 657 15.02 -31.02 -27.68
CA GLY A 657 14.68 -31.03 -29.09
C GLY A 657 13.27 -30.50 -29.33
N VAL A 658 13.00 -30.08 -30.56
CA VAL A 658 11.65 -29.63 -30.95
C VAL A 658 11.20 -30.33 -32.23
N TYR A 659 9.91 -30.63 -32.29
CA TYR A 659 9.23 -31.12 -33.48
C TYR A 659 8.39 -30.01 -34.11
N ARG A 660 8.66 -29.71 -35.38
CA ARG A 660 8.03 -28.63 -36.13
C ARG A 660 7.54 -29.15 -37.48
N ASN A 661 6.24 -29.38 -37.59
CA ASN A 661 5.59 -29.71 -38.86
C ASN A 661 6.22 -30.91 -39.63
N GLY A 662 6.67 -31.96 -38.95
CA GLY A 662 7.37 -33.10 -39.59
C GLY A 662 8.90 -33.02 -39.54
N GLU A 663 9.44 -31.90 -39.10
CA GLU A 663 10.88 -31.69 -38.91
C GLU A 663 11.27 -31.89 -37.46
N TRP A 664 12.30 -32.69 -37.22
CA TRP A 664 12.98 -32.86 -35.94
C TRP A 664 14.20 -31.94 -35.89
N ILE A 665 14.35 -31.22 -34.79
CA ILE A 665 15.42 -30.27 -34.53
C ILE A 665 15.96 -30.59 -33.13
N LEU A 666 17.04 -31.36 -33.06
CA LEU A 666 17.59 -31.92 -31.81
C LEU A 666 18.93 -31.28 -31.47
N ARG A 667 19.23 -31.16 -30.18
CA ARG A 667 20.48 -30.58 -29.68
C ARG A 667 20.99 -31.39 -28.50
N ASN A 668 22.28 -31.71 -28.49
CA ASN A 668 22.95 -32.51 -27.46
C ASN A 668 23.45 -31.64 -26.30
N ASP A 669 22.77 -30.52 -26.04
CA ASP A 669 23.17 -29.54 -25.04
C ASP A 669 21.93 -28.81 -24.49
N LYS A 670 21.94 -28.50 -23.19
CA LYS A 670 20.89 -27.80 -22.46
C LYS A 670 21.10 -26.28 -22.57
N SER A 671 21.27 -25.79 -23.80
CA SER A 671 21.59 -24.39 -24.09
C SER A 671 20.96 -23.91 -25.41
N ALA A 672 20.91 -22.58 -25.61
CA ALA A 672 20.56 -22.02 -26.91
C ALA A 672 21.64 -22.33 -27.96
N GLY A 673 21.25 -22.39 -29.24
CA GLY A 673 22.23 -22.51 -30.33
C GLY A 673 21.71 -23.27 -31.55
N THR A 674 22.66 -23.72 -32.38
CA THR A 674 22.35 -24.50 -33.58
C THR A 674 22.04 -25.95 -33.23
N ALA A 675 21.04 -26.53 -33.87
CA ALA A 675 20.72 -27.95 -33.71
C ALA A 675 21.85 -28.84 -34.25
N ASP A 676 22.16 -29.91 -33.52
CA ASP A 676 23.12 -30.95 -33.93
C ASP A 676 22.51 -31.88 -34.98
N TYR A 677 21.22 -32.18 -34.81
CA TYR A 677 20.44 -32.91 -35.79
C TYR A 677 19.25 -32.10 -36.30
N ARG A 678 19.07 -32.10 -37.62
CA ARG A 678 17.94 -31.45 -38.28
C ARG A 678 17.51 -32.25 -39.50
N PHE A 679 16.35 -32.90 -39.44
CA PHE A 679 15.87 -33.79 -40.49
C PHE A 679 14.35 -33.97 -40.47
N ASN A 680 13.77 -34.51 -41.55
CA ASN A 680 12.33 -34.76 -41.63
C ASN A 680 12.00 -36.24 -41.34
N PHE A 681 11.05 -36.47 -40.45
CA PHE A 681 10.46 -37.77 -40.18
C PHE A 681 9.07 -37.60 -39.55
N GLY A 682 8.03 -38.07 -40.26
CA GLY A 682 6.63 -37.85 -39.88
C GLY A 682 5.93 -36.79 -40.73
N ASN A 683 4.69 -36.49 -40.35
CA ASN A 683 3.82 -35.48 -40.96
C ASN A 683 3.47 -34.39 -39.93
N PRO A 684 3.07 -33.19 -40.38
CA PRO A 684 2.74 -32.08 -39.47
C PRO A 684 1.70 -32.36 -38.39
N THR A 685 0.82 -33.34 -38.59
CA THR A 685 -0.27 -33.70 -37.67
C THR A 685 0.07 -34.87 -36.75
N ASP A 686 1.26 -35.44 -36.88
CA ASP A 686 1.66 -36.56 -36.04
C ASP A 686 2.08 -36.08 -34.65
N ILE A 687 1.96 -36.96 -33.66
CA ILE A 687 2.43 -36.70 -32.31
C ILE A 687 3.87 -37.25 -32.21
N PRO A 688 4.88 -36.40 -31.94
CA PRO A 688 6.25 -36.88 -31.76
C PRO A 688 6.36 -37.68 -30.45
N ILE A 689 7.17 -38.74 -30.48
CA ILE A 689 7.49 -39.60 -29.35
C ILE A 689 8.97 -39.98 -29.39
N THR A 690 9.55 -40.23 -28.22
CA THR A 690 10.98 -40.52 -28.04
C THR A 690 11.15 -41.69 -27.09
N GLY A 691 12.26 -42.41 -27.25
CA GLY A 691 12.65 -43.53 -26.41
C GLY A 691 13.75 -44.36 -27.06
N ASP A 692 14.44 -45.14 -26.24
CA ASP A 692 15.35 -46.20 -26.67
C ASP A 692 14.55 -47.44 -27.10
N TRP A 693 14.33 -47.59 -28.41
CA TRP A 693 13.47 -48.65 -28.95
C TRP A 693 14.17 -50.00 -29.07
N ASP A 694 15.50 -50.01 -29.19
CA ASP A 694 16.31 -51.21 -29.44
C ASP A 694 17.25 -51.57 -28.27
N GLY A 695 17.26 -50.78 -27.21
CA GLY A 695 17.91 -51.04 -25.93
C GLY A 695 19.42 -50.77 -25.96
N ASP A 696 19.86 -49.81 -26.77
CA ASP A 696 21.29 -49.50 -26.94
C ASP A 696 21.78 -48.32 -26.08
N GLY A 697 20.86 -47.65 -25.39
CA GLY A 697 21.10 -46.49 -24.54
C GLY A 697 20.97 -45.14 -25.24
N GLU A 698 20.72 -45.08 -26.56
CA GLU A 698 20.42 -43.83 -27.29
C GLU A 698 18.90 -43.67 -27.46
N ASP A 699 18.36 -42.53 -27.02
CA ASP A 699 16.97 -42.20 -27.34
C ASP A 699 16.84 -41.82 -28.81
N THR A 700 15.83 -42.40 -29.47
CA THR A 700 15.61 -42.19 -30.89
C THR A 700 14.17 -41.79 -31.20
N ILE A 701 14.02 -41.15 -32.36
CA ILE A 701 12.77 -40.52 -32.78
C ILE A 701 11.68 -41.50 -33.22
N GLY A 702 10.43 -41.18 -32.92
CA GLY A 702 9.24 -41.87 -33.40
C GLY A 702 8.05 -40.94 -33.55
N VAL A 703 7.03 -41.37 -34.29
CA VAL A 703 5.76 -40.64 -34.38
C VAL A 703 4.56 -41.56 -34.18
N TYR A 704 3.54 -41.04 -33.50
CA TYR A 704 2.25 -41.68 -33.35
C TYR A 704 1.22 -41.05 -34.29
N ARG A 705 0.51 -41.88 -35.05
CA ARG A 705 -0.48 -41.45 -36.03
C ARG A 705 -1.70 -42.34 -35.99
N ASN A 706 -2.79 -41.83 -35.42
CA ASN A 706 -4.12 -42.48 -35.47
C ASN A 706 -4.11 -43.97 -35.04
N GLY A 707 -3.42 -44.33 -33.96
CA GLY A 707 -3.32 -45.74 -33.52
C GLY A 707 -2.08 -46.48 -34.04
N GLU A 708 -1.34 -45.91 -34.99
CA GLU A 708 -0.11 -46.48 -35.54
C GLU A 708 1.12 -45.86 -34.86
N TRP A 709 2.01 -46.73 -34.39
CA TRP A 709 3.35 -46.40 -33.91
C TRP A 709 4.33 -46.55 -35.07
N ILE A 710 5.14 -45.51 -35.33
CA ILE A 710 6.11 -45.44 -36.41
C ILE A 710 7.45 -45.02 -35.81
N LEU A 711 8.31 -45.99 -35.51
CA LEU A 711 9.54 -45.81 -34.73
C LEU A 711 10.79 -45.97 -35.61
N ARG A 712 11.89 -45.34 -35.20
CA ARG A 712 13.15 -45.38 -35.92
C ARG A 712 14.30 -45.46 -34.92
N ASP A 713 15.24 -46.36 -35.17
CA ASP A 713 16.38 -46.63 -34.27
C ASP A 713 17.59 -45.74 -34.67
N SER A 714 17.30 -44.51 -35.12
CA SER A 714 18.35 -43.52 -35.42
C SER A 714 17.79 -42.12 -35.55
N ASN A 715 18.56 -41.13 -35.07
CA ASN A 715 18.28 -39.70 -35.20
C ASN A 715 18.60 -39.17 -36.61
N SER A 716 17.89 -39.68 -37.61
CA SER A 716 18.08 -39.35 -39.03
C SER A 716 16.79 -39.44 -39.86
N ALA A 717 16.78 -38.87 -41.07
CA ALA A 717 15.69 -39.11 -42.02
C ALA A 717 15.74 -40.53 -42.60
N GLY A 718 14.58 -41.14 -42.87
CA GLY A 718 14.52 -42.44 -43.54
C GLY A 718 13.22 -43.20 -43.32
N ALA A 719 13.21 -44.48 -43.70
CA ALA A 719 12.09 -45.37 -43.46
C ALA A 719 12.10 -45.88 -42.01
N ALA A 720 10.93 -45.91 -41.36
CA ALA A 720 10.79 -46.44 -40.00
C ALA A 720 11.25 -47.90 -39.89
N ASP A 721 11.90 -48.23 -38.78
CA ASP A 721 12.38 -49.58 -38.45
C ASP A 721 11.25 -50.43 -37.87
N TYR A 722 10.38 -49.82 -37.05
CA TYR A 722 9.17 -50.45 -36.52
C TYR A 722 7.90 -49.72 -36.95
N ARG A 723 6.89 -50.51 -37.32
CA ARG A 723 5.51 -50.04 -37.59
C ARG A 723 4.51 -51.04 -37.06
N PHE A 724 3.65 -50.61 -36.15
CA PHE A 724 2.59 -51.46 -35.60
C PHE A 724 1.40 -50.65 -35.09
N ASN A 725 0.23 -51.29 -34.97
CA ASN A 725 -0.97 -50.66 -34.43
C ASN A 725 -1.16 -51.03 -32.97
N TYR A 726 -1.27 -50.02 -32.10
CA TYR A 726 -1.54 -50.18 -30.68
C TYR A 726 -2.18 -48.90 -30.12
N GLY A 727 -3.37 -49.03 -29.53
CA GLY A 727 -4.23 -47.90 -29.15
C GLY A 727 -5.25 -47.50 -30.23
N ASN A 728 -6.15 -46.59 -29.89
CA ASN A 728 -7.16 -46.03 -30.78
C ASN A 728 -6.70 -44.69 -31.39
N PRO A 729 -7.31 -44.23 -32.50
CA PRO A 729 -6.90 -42.98 -33.15
C PRO A 729 -6.92 -41.71 -32.29
N THR A 730 -7.69 -41.70 -31.20
CA THR A 730 -7.84 -40.55 -30.29
C THR A 730 -6.98 -40.65 -29.03
N ASP A 731 -6.26 -41.75 -28.85
CA ASP A 731 -5.46 -41.96 -27.66
C ASP A 731 -4.19 -41.09 -27.72
N LYS A 732 -3.70 -40.67 -26.55
CA LYS A 732 -2.41 -39.98 -26.44
C LYS A 732 -1.32 -41.01 -26.19
N PRO A 733 -0.25 -41.04 -27.00
CA PRO A 733 0.85 -41.97 -26.77
C PRO A 733 1.63 -41.56 -25.51
N VAL A 734 2.16 -42.57 -24.81
CA VAL A 734 3.12 -42.41 -23.72
C VAL A 734 4.21 -43.46 -23.90
N THR A 735 5.46 -43.08 -23.64
CA THR A 735 6.65 -43.92 -23.78
C THR A 735 7.43 -43.91 -22.47
N GLY A 736 8.25 -44.93 -22.26
CA GLY A 736 9.02 -45.12 -21.03
C GLY A 736 9.41 -46.58 -20.85
N ASP A 737 10.37 -46.83 -19.98
CA ASP A 737 10.74 -48.16 -19.51
C ASP A 737 9.76 -48.61 -18.41
N TRP A 738 8.98 -49.66 -18.69
CA TRP A 738 7.97 -50.18 -17.77
C TRP A 738 8.35 -51.54 -17.16
N ASP A 739 9.45 -52.15 -17.60
CA ASP A 739 10.00 -53.39 -17.06
C ASP A 739 11.29 -53.20 -16.25
N GLY A 740 11.86 -52.00 -16.26
CA GLY A 740 12.93 -51.55 -15.37
C GLY A 740 14.29 -52.14 -15.75
N THR A 741 14.57 -52.27 -17.04
CA THR A 741 15.77 -52.95 -17.58
C THR A 741 16.55 -52.13 -18.55
#